data_AF-A0A445IW88-F1
#
_entry.id   AF-A0A445IW88-F1
#
_cell.length_a   1.000
_cell.length_b   1.000
_cell.length_c   1.000
_cell.angle_alpha   90.00
_cell.angle_beta   90.00
_cell.angle_gamma   90.00
#
_symmetry.space_group_name_H-M   'P 1'
#
loop_
_entity.id
_entity.type
_entity.pdbx_description
1 polymer ?
#
loop_
_entity_poly.entity_id
_entity_poly.type
_entity_poly.pdbx_seq_one_letter_code
_entity_poly.pdbx_strand_id
1 'polypeptide(L)'
;MKPFSLLVLSLYFFSVVGQLPSQDILTLLEFKKGIKHDPTGYVLNSWNEESIDFDGCPSSWNGVLCNGGNVAGVVLDNLGLSADTDLSVFTNLTKLVKLSLSNNSISGTLLDSIADFKSLEFLDISYNLFSSSLPLGIGKLGSLQNLSLAGNNFSGPIPDSISEMASIKSLDLSCNAFSGMLPASLTKTISLVSLNLSHNGFNGKIPKGLELIPALEKLDLHGNMLEGNLDVVFMLSSSASYVDLSENMLSSSDSNQKFLPRISESIKHLNLSHNKLTGSLASGAAEPVFENLKVLDLSYNQLDGELPGFDFVYDLEVLKLSNNRFSGFIPNGLLKGDSLVLTELDLSANNLSGPLSIITSTTLHSLNLSSNEFTGDMPLLTGSCAVLDLSNNKLEGNLTRMLKWGNIEFLDLSRNHLTGAIPEETPQFLRLNYLNLSHNSLSSSLPKVLTQYPKLRVLDISFNQLDGLLPANLLTLPTLQELRLENNMISGGIKFSSSPDQSDLQILDLSHNQLNGYFPDEFGSLTGLKVLNIAGNNFSGSLPTTIADMSSLDSLDISENHFTGPLPSNMPKGLQNFNASQNDLSGVVPEVLRKFPSSSFFPGNTKLHFPNGPPGSISSPAESSKRKHMNTIVKVIIIVSCVVALFILILLAVFIHYIRISRSPPEYETSKDIHRHPQPIISAPVRTTDGGGALVVSAEDLVTSRKESPSEIISSDEKMAAVTGFSPSKQSHFSWSPESGDSLSGENLARLDTRSPDRLVGELHFLDDTITLTPEELSRAPAEVLGRSSHGTSYKATLENGLLLRVKWLREGVAKQRKEFVKETKKFANIRHPNVVGLRGYYWGPTQHEKLILSDYISLGSLASFLYGNMSTFLLI
;
A
#
# COMPACT_ATOMS: atom_id res chain seq x y z
N MET A 1 51.40 -84.11 -15.06
CA MET A 1 50.04 -83.98 -14.45
C MET A 1 50.16 -84.53 -13.03
N LYS A 2 49.82 -83.84 -11.94
CA LYS A 2 48.56 -83.11 -11.64
C LYS A 2 48.71 -81.71 -10.95
N PRO A 3 49.60 -80.77 -11.36
CA PRO A 3 49.62 -79.44 -10.75
C PRO A 3 48.32 -78.64 -11.01
N PHE A 4 47.67 -78.90 -12.15
CA PHE A 4 46.50 -78.15 -12.62
C PHE A 4 45.28 -78.23 -11.67
N SER A 5 45.08 -79.36 -10.98
CA SER A 5 43.91 -79.55 -10.11
C SER A 5 43.98 -78.75 -8.81
N LEU A 6 45.19 -78.39 -8.35
CA LEU A 6 45.39 -77.50 -7.20
C LEU A 6 45.26 -76.04 -7.60
N LEU A 7 45.77 -75.66 -8.78
CA LEU A 7 45.61 -74.31 -9.31
C LEU A 7 44.13 -73.96 -9.53
N VAL A 8 43.34 -74.88 -10.10
CA VAL A 8 41.89 -74.69 -10.28
C VAL A 8 41.16 -74.60 -8.93
N LEU A 9 41.56 -75.37 -7.91
CA LEU A 9 40.96 -75.24 -6.57
C LEU A 9 41.30 -73.89 -5.92
N SER A 10 42.52 -73.37 -6.08
CA SER A 10 42.86 -72.02 -5.61
C SER A 10 42.10 -70.93 -6.36
N LEU A 11 41.88 -71.08 -7.67
CA LEU A 11 41.12 -70.11 -8.46
C LEU A 11 39.64 -70.08 -8.08
N TYR A 12 39.04 -71.24 -7.77
CA TYR A 12 37.67 -71.30 -7.22
C TYR A 12 37.55 -70.77 -5.78
N PHE A 13 38.63 -70.79 -4.98
CA PHE A 13 38.65 -70.11 -3.68
C PHE A 13 38.83 -68.58 -3.79
N PHE A 14 39.38 -68.08 -4.90
CA PHE A 14 39.44 -66.64 -5.17
C PHE A 14 38.16 -66.06 -5.78
N SER A 15 37.24 -66.89 -6.32
CA SER A 15 35.94 -66.42 -6.85
C SER A 15 34.82 -66.32 -5.82
N VAL A 16 35.09 -66.58 -4.54
CA VAL A 16 34.17 -66.31 -3.41
C VAL A 16 34.91 -65.61 -2.27
N VAL A 17 35.74 -64.62 -2.62
CA VAL A 17 35.96 -63.49 -1.71
C VAL A 17 34.67 -62.69 -1.72
N GLY A 18 33.95 -62.65 -0.59
CA GLY A 18 32.83 -61.73 -0.43
C GLY A 18 33.36 -60.31 -0.61
N GLN A 19 33.03 -59.68 -1.73
CA GLN A 19 33.58 -58.39 -2.10
C GLN A 19 33.03 -57.35 -1.10
N LEU A 20 33.93 -56.74 -0.33
CA LEU A 20 33.56 -55.83 0.75
C LEU A 20 32.64 -54.72 0.21
N PRO A 21 31.61 -54.30 0.97
CA PRO A 21 30.72 -53.22 0.55
C PRO A 21 31.52 -52.00 0.12
N SER A 22 31.09 -51.33 -0.94
CA SER A 22 31.81 -50.17 -1.45
C SER A 22 31.87 -49.06 -0.40
N GLN A 23 32.88 -48.19 -0.50
CA GLN A 23 33.01 -47.05 0.40
C GLN A 23 31.74 -46.16 0.36
N ASP A 24 31.07 -46.10 -0.79
CA ASP A 24 29.82 -45.37 -0.97
C ASP A 24 28.66 -46.01 -0.17
N ILE A 25 28.51 -47.34 -0.23
CA ILE A 25 27.50 -48.09 0.55
C ILE A 25 27.75 -47.90 2.05
N LEU A 26 28.99 -48.05 2.51
CA LEU A 26 29.36 -47.84 3.91
C LEU A 26 29.08 -46.42 4.38
N THR A 27 29.32 -45.42 3.51
CA THR A 27 29.04 -44.01 3.79
C THR A 27 27.54 -43.72 3.95
N LEU A 28 26.70 -44.28 3.07
CA LEU A 28 25.25 -44.15 3.16
C LEU A 28 24.69 -44.89 4.39
N LEU A 29 25.24 -46.06 4.74
CA LEU A 29 24.87 -46.78 5.98
C LEU A 29 25.30 -46.03 7.25
N GLU A 30 26.39 -45.26 7.22
CA GLU A 30 26.78 -44.42 8.35
C GLU A 30 25.80 -43.26 8.55
N PHE A 31 25.41 -42.55 7.47
CA PHE A 31 24.34 -41.54 7.54
C PHE A 31 23.03 -42.11 8.08
N LYS A 32 22.64 -43.32 7.63
CA LYS A 32 21.44 -44.01 8.13
C LYS A 32 21.43 -44.20 9.65
N LYS A 33 22.58 -44.42 10.30
CA LYS A 33 22.66 -44.56 11.77
C LYS A 33 22.32 -43.26 12.51
N GLY A 34 22.47 -42.10 11.87
CA GLY A 34 22.12 -40.79 12.42
C GLY A 34 20.62 -40.46 12.37
N ILE A 35 19.81 -41.27 11.66
CA ILE A 35 18.36 -41.05 11.52
C ILE A 35 17.64 -41.50 12.80
N LYS A 36 17.11 -40.52 13.53
CA LYS A 36 16.33 -40.69 14.77
C LYS A 36 14.86 -41.00 14.50
N HIS A 37 14.32 -40.48 13.40
CA HIS A 37 12.93 -40.72 12.98
C HIS A 37 12.80 -40.72 11.45
N ASP A 38 12.07 -41.69 10.93
CA ASP A 38 11.64 -41.79 9.53
C ASP A 38 10.15 -42.18 9.54
N PRO A 39 9.21 -41.24 9.41
CA PRO A 39 7.78 -41.49 9.58
C PRO A 39 7.18 -42.31 8.43
N THR A 40 7.89 -42.38 7.29
CA THR A 40 7.46 -43.12 6.09
C THR A 40 8.18 -44.46 5.94
N GLY A 41 9.32 -44.63 6.62
CA GLY A 41 10.24 -45.74 6.43
C GLY A 41 10.99 -45.68 5.09
N TYR A 42 10.95 -44.56 4.38
CA TYR A 42 11.50 -44.40 3.02
C TYR A 42 13.00 -44.72 2.96
N VAL A 43 13.76 -44.35 3.99
CA VAL A 43 15.20 -44.65 4.11
C VAL A 43 15.42 -45.90 4.97
N LEU A 44 14.73 -45.99 6.12
CA LEU A 44 14.99 -47.06 7.09
C LEU A 44 14.62 -48.46 6.58
N ASN A 45 13.62 -48.59 5.71
CA ASN A 45 13.27 -49.89 5.11
C ASN A 45 14.07 -50.19 3.82
N SER A 46 14.51 -49.16 3.09
CA SER A 46 15.14 -49.32 1.76
C SER A 46 16.65 -49.57 1.84
N TRP A 47 17.38 -48.77 2.61
CA TRP A 47 18.86 -48.80 2.61
C TRP A 47 19.38 -49.96 3.48
N ASN A 48 19.64 -51.13 2.90
CA ASN A 48 20.02 -52.32 3.68
C ASN A 48 21.09 -53.18 2.97
N GLU A 49 21.81 -54.00 3.75
CA GLU A 49 22.93 -54.81 3.26
C GLU A 49 22.50 -55.99 2.37
N GLU A 50 21.21 -56.33 2.32
CA GLU A 50 20.67 -57.42 1.49
C GLU A 50 20.30 -56.96 0.07
N SER A 51 20.16 -55.64 -0.17
CA SER A 51 19.79 -55.02 -1.44
C SER A 51 20.96 -54.39 -2.22
N ILE A 52 22.20 -54.79 -1.91
CA ILE A 52 23.42 -54.28 -2.54
C ILE A 52 23.53 -54.75 -4.00
N ASP A 53 23.52 -53.80 -4.93
CA ASP A 53 23.87 -54.02 -6.33
C ASP A 53 25.38 -54.32 -6.46
N PHE A 54 25.72 -55.39 -7.19
CA PHE A 54 27.12 -55.85 -7.36
C PHE A 54 28.05 -54.86 -8.08
N ASP A 55 27.50 -53.82 -8.73
CA ASP A 55 28.23 -52.81 -9.48
C ASP A 55 28.74 -51.63 -8.62
N GLY A 56 28.59 -51.69 -7.30
CA GLY A 56 29.28 -50.82 -6.33
C GLY A 56 28.54 -49.56 -5.88
N CYS A 57 27.43 -49.19 -6.54
CA CYS A 57 26.51 -48.14 -6.09
C CYS A 57 25.11 -48.72 -5.93
N PRO A 58 24.42 -48.50 -4.78
CA PRO A 58 23.13 -49.13 -4.52
C PRO A 58 22.01 -48.35 -5.23
N SER A 59 21.81 -48.65 -6.51
CA SER A 59 20.81 -48.00 -7.37
C SER A 59 19.36 -48.34 -6.99
N SER A 60 19.19 -49.45 -6.28
CA SER A 60 17.92 -49.90 -5.69
C SER A 60 17.47 -49.08 -4.47
N TRP A 61 18.33 -48.21 -3.91
CA TRP A 61 18.04 -47.48 -2.68
C TRP A 61 17.27 -46.18 -2.93
N ASN A 62 16.19 -46.00 -2.18
CA ASN A 62 15.31 -44.83 -2.23
C ASN A 62 16.11 -43.52 -2.07
N GLY A 63 15.98 -42.61 -3.02
CA GLY A 63 16.69 -41.31 -3.03
C GLY A 63 18.15 -41.37 -3.47
N VAL A 64 18.73 -42.53 -3.78
CA VAL A 64 20.11 -42.66 -4.28
C VAL A 64 20.14 -42.62 -5.81
N LEU A 65 21.10 -41.88 -6.37
CA LEU A 65 21.35 -41.78 -7.81
C LEU A 65 22.77 -42.22 -8.12
N CYS A 66 22.95 -43.14 -9.07
CA CYS A 66 24.25 -43.71 -9.43
C CYS A 66 24.76 -43.22 -10.79
N ASN A 67 26.08 -43.08 -10.93
CA ASN A 67 26.77 -42.88 -12.22
C ASN A 67 28.03 -43.77 -12.27
N GLY A 68 28.09 -44.69 -13.23
CA GLY A 68 29.28 -45.54 -13.46
C GLY A 68 29.76 -46.30 -12.21
N GLY A 69 28.84 -46.91 -11.45
CA GLY A 69 29.17 -47.68 -10.24
C GLY A 69 29.50 -46.85 -8.98
N ASN A 70 29.32 -45.53 -9.02
CA ASN A 70 29.54 -44.62 -7.87
C ASN A 70 28.27 -43.81 -7.59
N VAL A 71 28.07 -43.34 -6.35
CA VAL A 71 26.96 -42.46 -5.99
C VAL A 71 27.21 -41.06 -6.55
N ALA A 72 26.27 -40.61 -7.38
CA ALA A 72 26.26 -39.29 -8.01
C ALA A 72 25.21 -38.34 -7.40
N GLY A 73 24.22 -38.87 -6.67
CA GLY A 73 23.25 -38.04 -5.96
C GLY A 73 22.59 -38.72 -4.77
N VAL A 74 22.19 -37.90 -3.80
CA VAL A 74 21.35 -38.28 -2.65
C VAL A 74 20.24 -37.23 -2.54
N VAL A 75 18.98 -37.67 -2.59
CA VAL A 75 17.79 -36.81 -2.67
C VAL A 75 16.71 -37.35 -1.71
N LEU A 76 16.51 -36.66 -0.59
CA LEU A 76 15.68 -37.07 0.54
C LEU A 76 14.74 -35.94 1.00
N ASP A 77 14.27 -35.12 0.05
CA ASP A 77 13.47 -33.93 0.30
C ASP A 77 12.03 -34.26 0.77
N ASN A 78 11.46 -33.46 1.68
CA ASN A 78 10.05 -33.51 2.13
C ASN A 78 9.60 -34.82 2.80
N LEU A 79 10.51 -35.56 3.45
CA LEU A 79 10.23 -36.88 4.03
C LEU A 79 9.82 -36.85 5.52
N GLY A 80 9.95 -35.71 6.19
CA GLY A 80 9.74 -35.60 7.64
C GLY A 80 10.81 -36.33 8.46
N LEU A 81 11.98 -36.56 7.87
CA LEU A 81 13.11 -37.21 8.55
C LEU A 81 13.60 -36.35 9.72
N SER A 82 13.85 -36.96 10.87
CA SER A 82 14.68 -36.34 11.90
C SER A 82 15.99 -37.10 12.04
N ALA A 83 17.09 -36.37 11.94
CA ALA A 83 18.44 -36.89 12.07
C ALA A 83 19.34 -35.87 12.77
N ASP A 84 20.51 -36.32 13.19
CA ASP A 84 21.54 -35.51 13.85
C ASP A 84 22.86 -35.91 13.21
N THR A 85 23.34 -35.07 12.29
CA THR A 85 24.30 -35.46 11.27
C THR A 85 25.43 -34.46 11.12
N ASP A 86 26.64 -34.99 11.01
CA ASP A 86 27.73 -34.29 10.33
C ASP A 86 27.61 -34.58 8.83
N LEU A 87 27.55 -33.54 8.00
CA LEU A 87 27.50 -33.69 6.54
C LEU A 87 28.87 -34.11 5.96
N SER A 88 29.94 -34.06 6.74
CA SER A 88 31.27 -34.59 6.36
C SER A 88 31.22 -36.07 5.95
N VAL A 89 30.25 -36.85 6.46
CA VAL A 89 30.07 -38.27 6.12
C VAL A 89 30.03 -38.48 4.60
N PHE A 90 29.30 -37.62 3.88
CA PHE A 90 29.12 -37.71 2.42
C PHE A 90 30.36 -37.30 1.62
N THR A 91 31.40 -36.69 2.22
CA THR A 91 32.64 -36.30 1.48
C THR A 91 33.39 -37.51 0.90
N ASN A 92 33.18 -38.70 1.48
CA ASN A 92 33.68 -39.97 0.96
C ASN A 92 33.08 -40.35 -0.39
N LEU A 93 31.89 -39.83 -0.75
CA LEU A 93 31.23 -40.07 -2.03
C LEU A 93 31.93 -39.24 -3.12
N THR A 94 33.07 -39.71 -3.60
CA THR A 94 33.98 -38.93 -4.48
C THR A 94 33.41 -38.55 -5.85
N LYS A 95 32.19 -39.00 -6.17
CA LYS A 95 31.43 -38.67 -7.38
C LYS A 95 30.09 -37.97 -7.14
N LEU A 96 29.79 -37.58 -5.89
CA LEU A 96 28.55 -36.91 -5.54
C LEU A 96 28.46 -35.53 -6.21
N VAL A 97 27.45 -35.36 -7.06
CA VAL A 97 27.12 -34.12 -7.80
C VAL A 97 25.95 -33.38 -7.14
N LYS A 98 24.96 -34.10 -6.59
CA LYS A 98 23.80 -33.53 -5.91
C LYS A 98 23.57 -34.10 -4.50
N LEU A 99 23.47 -33.23 -3.50
CA LEU A 99 22.94 -33.55 -2.18
C LEU A 99 21.71 -32.67 -1.90
N SER A 100 20.58 -33.30 -1.57
CA SER A 100 19.29 -32.64 -1.36
C SER A 100 18.59 -33.29 -0.16
N LEU A 101 18.41 -32.54 0.93
CA LEU A 101 17.81 -33.01 2.20
C LEU A 101 16.69 -32.06 2.67
N SER A 102 16.11 -31.28 1.76
CA SER A 102 15.28 -30.11 2.08
C SER A 102 13.94 -30.46 2.75
N ASN A 103 13.41 -29.53 3.55
CA ASN A 103 12.12 -29.66 4.25
C ASN A 103 12.02 -30.94 5.11
N ASN A 104 12.87 -31.00 6.14
CA ASN A 104 12.96 -32.09 7.10
C ASN A 104 13.20 -31.52 8.52
N SER A 105 13.51 -32.38 9.49
CA SER A 105 13.88 -32.01 10.87
C SER A 105 15.29 -32.51 11.22
N ILE A 106 16.22 -32.33 10.29
CA ILE A 106 17.62 -32.72 10.42
C ILE A 106 18.40 -31.61 11.13
N SER A 107 19.15 -31.99 12.16
CA SER A 107 20.03 -31.12 12.95
C SER A 107 21.50 -31.41 12.65
N GLY A 108 22.35 -30.41 12.84
CA GLY A 108 23.79 -30.52 12.61
C GLY A 108 24.50 -29.16 12.55
N THR A 109 25.78 -29.19 12.17
CA THR A 109 26.64 -28.01 12.00
C THR A 109 27.52 -28.16 10.76
N LEU A 110 27.85 -27.05 10.10
CA LEU A 110 28.64 -27.07 8.86
C LEU A 110 30.14 -26.90 9.16
N LEU A 111 30.91 -27.99 9.06
CA LEU A 111 32.35 -28.01 9.39
C LEU A 111 33.25 -27.70 8.18
N ASP A 112 34.48 -27.26 8.41
CA ASP A 112 35.49 -26.96 7.35
C ASP A 112 35.78 -28.13 6.41
N SER A 113 35.53 -29.37 6.83
CA SER A 113 35.59 -30.60 6.01
C SER A 113 34.59 -30.60 4.84
N ILE A 114 33.66 -29.66 4.77
CA ILE A 114 32.88 -29.43 3.53
C ILE A 114 33.80 -29.09 2.33
N ALA A 115 35.01 -28.59 2.57
CA ALA A 115 36.02 -28.40 1.52
C ALA A 115 36.45 -29.69 0.81
N ASP A 116 36.16 -30.88 1.35
CA ASP A 116 36.59 -32.16 0.79
C ASP A 116 35.65 -32.73 -0.29
N PHE A 117 34.51 -32.09 -0.57
CA PHE A 117 33.64 -32.45 -1.70
C PHE A 117 34.25 -32.06 -3.05
N LYS A 118 34.59 -33.07 -3.88
CA LYS A 118 35.39 -32.90 -5.12
C LYS A 118 34.59 -32.71 -6.41
N SER A 119 33.27 -32.86 -6.35
CA SER A 119 32.40 -32.84 -7.56
C SER A 119 30.97 -32.36 -7.29
N LEU A 120 30.72 -31.78 -6.11
CA LEU A 120 29.38 -31.33 -5.73
C LEU A 120 29.02 -30.06 -6.51
N GLU A 121 27.95 -30.14 -7.30
CA GLU A 121 27.40 -29.03 -8.10
C GLU A 121 26.12 -28.45 -7.48
N PHE A 122 25.37 -29.25 -6.73
CA PHE A 122 24.11 -28.86 -6.08
C PHE A 122 24.10 -29.32 -4.62
N LEU A 123 23.90 -28.38 -3.69
CA LEU A 123 23.67 -28.63 -2.26
C LEU A 123 22.43 -27.88 -1.78
N ASP A 124 21.42 -28.63 -1.35
CA ASP A 124 20.22 -28.09 -0.69
C ASP A 124 19.97 -28.81 0.63
N ILE A 125 20.03 -28.07 1.73
CA ILE A 125 19.66 -28.51 3.08
C ILE A 125 18.67 -27.53 3.72
N SER A 126 17.90 -26.83 2.90
CA SER A 126 16.93 -25.82 3.35
C SER A 126 15.79 -26.40 4.19
N TYR A 127 15.13 -25.55 4.98
CA TYR A 127 13.99 -25.90 5.84
C TYR A 127 14.31 -27.09 6.76
N ASN A 128 15.27 -26.87 7.65
CA ASN A 128 15.84 -27.87 8.57
C ASN A 128 16.31 -27.19 9.88
N LEU A 129 17.05 -27.91 10.72
CA LEU A 129 17.52 -27.48 12.04
C LEU A 129 19.07 -27.38 12.10
N PHE A 130 19.73 -27.12 10.96
CA PHE A 130 21.18 -26.88 10.95
C PHE A 130 21.54 -25.55 11.59
N SER A 131 22.73 -25.47 12.19
CA SER A 131 23.22 -24.30 12.91
C SER A 131 24.75 -24.15 12.78
N SER A 132 25.36 -23.32 13.65
CA SER A 132 26.72 -22.75 13.56
C SER A 132 26.84 -21.56 12.59
N SER A 133 28.03 -20.99 12.52
CA SER A 133 28.42 -20.09 11.43
C SER A 133 28.89 -20.87 10.21
N LEU A 134 28.98 -20.20 9.05
CA LEU A 134 29.56 -20.79 7.84
C LEU A 134 31.07 -21.04 8.03
N PRO A 135 31.59 -22.22 7.66
CA PRO A 135 33.01 -22.54 7.71
C PRO A 135 33.77 -21.82 6.58
N LEU A 136 35.04 -21.51 6.79
CA LEU A 136 35.88 -20.90 5.73
C LEU A 136 36.03 -21.84 4.54
N GLY A 137 36.03 -23.16 4.78
CA GLY A 137 36.09 -24.23 3.80
C GLY A 137 35.00 -24.19 2.73
N ILE A 138 33.86 -23.50 2.95
CA ILE A 138 32.77 -23.37 1.96
C ILE A 138 33.28 -22.80 0.62
N GLY A 139 34.27 -21.89 0.66
CA GLY A 139 34.84 -21.24 -0.51
C GLY A 139 35.52 -22.20 -1.50
N LYS A 140 35.99 -23.35 -1.01
CA LYS A 140 36.73 -24.35 -1.79
C LYS A 140 35.83 -25.24 -2.65
N LEU A 141 34.51 -25.10 -2.54
CA LEU A 141 33.52 -25.80 -3.36
C LEU A 141 33.48 -25.25 -4.81
N GLY A 142 34.61 -25.29 -5.52
CA GLY A 142 34.78 -24.65 -6.83
C GLY A 142 33.86 -25.19 -7.95
N SER A 143 33.27 -26.37 -7.77
CA SER A 143 32.27 -26.97 -8.68
C SER A 143 30.82 -26.55 -8.37
N LEU A 144 30.54 -26.00 -7.19
CA LEU A 144 29.18 -25.78 -6.74
C LEU A 144 28.51 -24.64 -7.51
N GLN A 145 27.36 -24.93 -8.10
CA GLN A 145 26.54 -24.02 -8.89
C GLN A 145 25.28 -23.57 -8.13
N ASN A 146 24.77 -24.41 -7.23
CA ASN A 146 23.58 -24.14 -6.44
C ASN A 146 23.85 -24.46 -4.95
N LEU A 147 23.71 -23.46 -4.09
CA LEU A 147 23.73 -23.59 -2.64
C LEU A 147 22.43 -23.05 -2.04
N SER A 148 21.70 -23.89 -1.33
CA SER A 148 20.49 -23.52 -0.59
C SER A 148 20.60 -23.97 0.86
N LEU A 149 20.73 -22.99 1.76
CA LEU A 149 20.76 -23.15 3.22
C LEU A 149 19.54 -22.49 3.88
N ALA A 150 18.55 -22.07 3.09
CA ALA A 150 17.42 -21.27 3.52
C ALA A 150 16.61 -21.92 4.67
N GLY A 151 15.99 -21.13 5.55
CA GLY A 151 15.09 -21.67 6.59
C GLY A 151 15.80 -22.60 7.58
N ASN A 152 16.93 -22.16 8.11
CA ASN A 152 17.73 -22.89 9.12
C ASN A 152 18.07 -21.95 10.29
N ASN A 153 18.92 -22.42 11.21
CA ASN A 153 19.40 -21.66 12.37
C ASN A 153 20.91 -21.36 12.28
N PHE A 154 21.43 -21.11 11.06
CA PHE A 154 22.80 -20.64 10.87
C PHE A 154 22.95 -19.18 11.32
N SER A 155 24.16 -18.77 11.71
CA SER A 155 24.39 -17.46 12.34
C SER A 155 25.78 -16.86 12.06
N GLY A 156 26.03 -15.63 12.53
CA GLY A 156 27.30 -14.93 12.30
C GLY A 156 27.43 -14.39 10.86
N PRO A 157 28.63 -13.95 10.43
CA PRO A 157 28.84 -13.33 9.12
C PRO A 157 29.01 -14.36 8.00
N ILE A 158 28.75 -13.93 6.76
CA ILE A 158 29.21 -14.63 5.55
C ILE A 158 30.74 -14.44 5.46
N PRO A 159 31.55 -15.51 5.30
CA PRO A 159 33.00 -15.39 5.20
C PRO A 159 33.44 -14.88 3.82
N ASP A 160 34.56 -14.15 3.75
CA ASP A 160 35.11 -13.63 2.49
C ASP A 160 35.44 -14.72 1.45
N SER A 161 35.69 -15.95 1.92
CA SER A 161 35.95 -17.13 1.07
C SER A 161 34.75 -17.54 0.21
N ILE A 162 33.53 -17.03 0.48
CA ILE A 162 32.36 -17.21 -0.40
C ILE A 162 32.67 -16.77 -1.86
N SER A 163 33.59 -15.80 -2.02
CA SER A 163 34.05 -15.31 -3.32
C SER A 163 34.97 -16.25 -4.09
N GLU A 164 35.44 -17.34 -3.48
CA GLU A 164 36.30 -18.35 -4.12
C GLU A 164 35.49 -19.43 -4.87
N MET A 165 34.17 -19.47 -4.67
CA MET A 165 33.25 -20.45 -5.28
C MET A 165 33.01 -20.16 -6.78
N ALA A 166 34.02 -20.38 -7.61
CA ALA A 166 34.07 -19.93 -9.01
C ALA A 166 32.84 -20.31 -9.89
N SER A 167 32.17 -21.43 -9.60
CA SER A 167 31.02 -21.91 -10.39
C SER A 167 29.65 -21.44 -9.88
N ILE A 168 29.57 -20.69 -8.77
CA ILE A 168 28.28 -20.41 -8.09
C ILE A 168 27.34 -19.57 -8.97
N LYS A 169 26.09 -20.04 -9.12
CA LYS A 169 25.02 -19.39 -9.90
C LYS A 169 23.82 -19.02 -9.05
N SER A 170 23.47 -19.86 -8.08
CA SER A 170 22.41 -19.57 -7.10
C SER A 170 22.93 -19.75 -5.69
N LEU A 171 22.83 -18.69 -4.89
CA LEU A 171 23.17 -18.67 -3.48
C LEU A 171 21.96 -18.20 -2.67
N ASP A 172 21.34 -19.12 -1.93
CA ASP A 172 20.23 -18.84 -1.03
C ASP A 172 20.62 -19.14 0.43
N LEU A 173 20.69 -18.08 1.22
CA LEU A 173 20.99 -18.09 2.66
C LEU A 173 19.82 -17.48 3.48
N SER A 174 18.64 -17.37 2.88
CA SER A 174 17.50 -16.64 3.46
C SER A 174 16.90 -17.29 4.71
N CYS A 175 16.07 -16.56 5.46
CA CYS A 175 15.36 -17.07 6.64
C CYS A 175 16.30 -17.79 7.64
N ASN A 176 17.34 -17.09 8.08
CA ASN A 176 18.37 -17.58 9.00
C ASN A 176 18.70 -16.49 10.05
N ALA A 177 19.69 -16.74 10.92
CA ALA A 177 20.18 -15.77 11.90
C ALA A 177 21.58 -15.21 11.53
N PHE A 178 21.92 -15.15 10.23
CA PHE A 178 23.15 -14.51 9.78
C PHE A 178 23.17 -13.01 10.12
N SER A 179 24.35 -12.43 10.30
CA SER A 179 24.50 -11.13 10.95
C SER A 179 25.80 -10.42 10.61
N GLY A 180 25.84 -9.11 10.81
CA GLY A 180 26.99 -8.26 10.48
C GLY A 180 26.95 -7.79 9.03
N MET A 181 28.09 -7.28 8.54
CA MET A 181 28.15 -6.66 7.22
C MET A 181 28.22 -7.68 6.09
N LEU A 182 27.57 -7.36 4.96
CA LEU A 182 27.76 -8.10 3.71
C LEU A 182 29.23 -7.98 3.26
N PRO A 183 29.96 -9.10 3.05
CA PRO A 183 31.37 -9.03 2.69
C PRO A 183 31.54 -8.48 1.27
N ALA A 184 32.40 -7.47 1.11
CA ALA A 184 32.63 -6.81 -0.17
C ALA A 184 33.25 -7.76 -1.23
N SER A 185 33.75 -8.93 -0.82
CA SER A 185 34.22 -9.98 -1.73
C SER A 185 33.11 -10.60 -2.59
N LEU A 186 31.83 -10.55 -2.17
CA LEU A 186 30.68 -11.05 -2.95
C LEU A 186 30.63 -10.45 -4.36
N THR A 187 31.06 -9.20 -4.52
CA THR A 187 31.17 -8.49 -5.81
C THR A 187 32.06 -9.18 -6.85
N LYS A 188 32.88 -10.16 -6.44
CA LYS A 188 33.75 -10.96 -7.31
C LYS A 188 33.09 -12.23 -7.84
N THR A 189 31.89 -12.58 -7.37
CA THR A 189 31.14 -13.78 -7.81
C THR A 189 30.45 -13.54 -9.17
N ILE A 190 31.27 -13.29 -10.21
CA ILE A 190 30.81 -12.88 -11.56
C ILE A 190 29.91 -13.89 -12.28
N SER A 191 29.87 -15.14 -11.79
CA SER A 191 29.02 -16.25 -12.25
C SER A 191 27.62 -16.28 -11.62
N LEU A 192 27.37 -15.45 -10.60
CA LEU A 192 26.14 -15.46 -9.80
C LEU A 192 24.96 -14.86 -10.58
N VAL A 193 23.85 -15.62 -10.61
CA VAL A 193 22.60 -15.31 -11.31
C VAL A 193 21.47 -14.98 -10.33
N SER A 194 21.44 -15.65 -9.18
CA SER A 194 20.46 -15.42 -8.11
C SER A 194 21.16 -15.33 -6.76
N LEU A 195 20.96 -14.21 -6.07
CA LEU A 195 21.41 -14.00 -4.69
C LEU A 195 20.20 -13.72 -3.80
N ASN A 196 19.96 -14.60 -2.83
CA ASN A 196 18.92 -14.43 -1.82
C ASN A 196 19.51 -14.50 -0.40
N LEU A 197 19.52 -13.35 0.28
CA LEU A 197 19.99 -13.18 1.65
C LEU A 197 18.88 -12.64 2.58
N SER A 198 17.63 -12.73 2.14
CA SER A 198 16.47 -12.14 2.82
C SER A 198 16.19 -12.75 4.20
N HIS A 199 15.40 -12.06 5.02
CA HIS A 199 15.00 -12.47 6.39
C HIS A 199 16.20 -12.96 7.22
N ASN A 200 17.12 -12.03 7.48
CA ASN A 200 18.36 -12.23 8.26
C ASN A 200 18.67 -10.97 9.09
N GLY A 201 19.81 -10.97 9.79
CA GLY A 201 20.30 -9.84 10.58
C GLY A 201 21.47 -9.07 9.94
N PHE A 202 21.60 -9.06 8.61
CA PHE A 202 22.68 -8.32 7.93
C PHE A 202 22.52 -6.82 8.12
N ASN A 203 23.64 -6.10 8.29
CA ASN A 203 23.67 -4.68 8.62
C ASN A 203 24.78 -3.91 7.89
N GLY A 204 24.82 -2.59 8.09
CA GLY A 204 25.71 -1.71 7.34
C GLY A 204 25.24 -1.55 5.89
N LYS A 205 26.15 -1.14 5.01
CA LYS A 205 25.83 -0.76 3.62
C LYS A 205 25.89 -1.95 2.66
N ILE A 206 25.04 -1.91 1.63
CA ILE A 206 25.17 -2.78 0.45
C ILE A 206 26.56 -2.51 -0.21
N PRO A 207 27.37 -3.54 -0.51
CA PRO A 207 28.69 -3.34 -1.10
C PRO A 207 28.63 -2.82 -2.54
N LYS A 208 29.30 -1.70 -2.81
CA LYS A 208 29.53 -1.17 -4.17
C LYS A 208 30.22 -2.21 -5.05
N GLY A 209 29.72 -2.39 -6.27
CA GLY A 209 30.13 -3.42 -7.22
C GLY A 209 29.21 -4.63 -7.27
N LEU A 210 28.20 -4.73 -6.39
CA LEU A 210 27.16 -5.77 -6.47
C LEU A 210 26.27 -5.57 -7.71
N GLU A 211 26.06 -4.30 -8.08
CA GLU A 211 25.42 -3.86 -9.31
C GLU A 211 26.18 -4.21 -10.60
N LEU A 212 27.46 -4.58 -10.49
CA LEU A 212 28.33 -4.87 -11.64
C LEU A 212 28.49 -6.37 -11.91
N ILE A 213 27.77 -7.25 -11.20
CA ILE A 213 27.79 -8.70 -11.45
C ILE A 213 27.05 -8.97 -12.79
N PRO A 214 27.74 -9.39 -13.86
CA PRO A 214 27.20 -9.30 -15.21
C PRO A 214 26.12 -10.35 -15.54
N ALA A 215 26.00 -11.39 -14.72
CA ALA A 215 25.05 -12.48 -14.89
C ALA A 215 23.86 -12.42 -13.89
N LEU A 216 23.83 -11.44 -12.98
CA LEU A 216 22.85 -11.37 -11.91
C LEU A 216 21.47 -11.01 -12.47
N GLU A 217 20.50 -11.92 -12.34
CA GLU A 217 19.10 -11.73 -12.78
C GLU A 217 18.16 -11.43 -11.61
N LYS A 218 18.44 -12.00 -10.41
CA LYS A 218 17.71 -11.77 -9.16
C LYS A 218 18.65 -11.36 -8.02
N LEU A 219 18.38 -10.21 -7.41
CA LEU A 219 18.91 -9.81 -6.10
C LEU A 219 17.76 -9.69 -5.09
N ASP A 220 17.95 -10.28 -3.92
CA ASP A 220 16.93 -10.32 -2.86
C ASP A 220 17.59 -10.23 -1.48
N LEU A 221 17.46 -9.06 -0.85
CA LEU A 221 18.06 -8.71 0.44
C LEU A 221 17.00 -8.26 1.48
N HIS A 222 15.71 -8.54 1.22
CA HIS A 222 14.62 -7.98 2.04
C HIS A 222 14.63 -8.48 3.50
N GLY A 223 13.98 -7.76 4.41
CA GLY A 223 13.84 -8.18 5.81
C GLY A 223 15.19 -8.29 6.53
N ASN A 224 15.98 -7.22 6.49
CA ASN A 224 17.31 -7.13 7.08
C ASN A 224 17.50 -5.77 7.80
N MET A 225 18.70 -5.48 8.28
CA MET A 225 19.08 -4.21 8.92
C MET A 225 20.07 -3.40 8.07
N LEU A 226 20.03 -3.54 6.74
CA LEU A 226 20.91 -2.82 5.81
C LEU A 226 20.57 -1.32 5.82
N GLU A 227 21.58 -0.47 5.92
CA GLU A 227 21.45 0.95 6.19
C GLU A 227 22.30 1.83 5.27
N GLY A 228 22.07 3.14 5.37
CA GLY A 228 22.75 4.14 4.57
C GLY A 228 22.12 4.32 3.20
N ASN A 229 22.82 5.09 2.37
CA ASN A 229 22.22 5.68 1.18
C ASN A 229 22.12 4.66 0.04
N LEU A 230 20.94 4.56 -0.57
CA LEU A 230 20.73 3.81 -1.81
C LEU A 230 21.65 4.38 -2.89
N ASP A 231 22.47 3.53 -3.49
CA ASP A 231 23.49 4.00 -4.45
C ASP A 231 22.86 4.30 -5.81
N VAL A 232 23.03 5.53 -6.27
CA VAL A 232 22.55 5.94 -7.60
C VAL A 232 23.23 5.12 -8.70
N VAL A 233 24.49 4.68 -8.51
CA VAL A 233 25.17 3.78 -9.45
C VAL A 233 24.51 2.40 -9.47
N PHE A 234 24.09 1.88 -8.30
CA PHE A 234 23.35 0.61 -8.23
C PHE A 234 22.05 0.71 -9.03
N MET A 235 21.26 1.76 -8.81
CA MET A 235 19.98 1.93 -9.49
C MET A 235 20.13 2.17 -11.01
N LEU A 236 21.21 2.79 -11.47
CA LEU A 236 21.46 3.07 -12.90
C LEU A 236 22.13 1.92 -13.66
N SER A 237 22.94 1.09 -13.01
CA SER A 237 23.85 0.15 -13.67
C SER A 237 23.61 -1.33 -13.35
N SER A 238 22.67 -1.65 -12.45
CA SER A 238 22.31 -3.04 -12.15
C SER A 238 21.85 -3.83 -13.39
N SER A 239 22.41 -5.02 -13.54
CA SER A 239 22.01 -6.08 -14.48
C SER A 239 20.73 -6.81 -14.07
N ALA A 240 20.34 -6.75 -12.79
CA ALA A 240 19.27 -7.56 -12.24
C ALA A 240 17.89 -7.16 -12.76
N SER A 241 17.07 -8.15 -13.09
CA SER A 241 15.68 -7.98 -13.52
C SER A 241 14.70 -7.91 -12.35
N TYR A 242 15.06 -8.55 -11.24
CA TYR A 242 14.34 -8.53 -9.97
C TYR A 242 15.28 -8.00 -8.88
N VAL A 243 14.86 -6.92 -8.22
CA VAL A 243 15.57 -6.30 -7.09
C VAL A 243 14.58 -6.09 -5.95
N ASP A 244 14.80 -6.80 -4.83
CA ASP A 244 14.07 -6.57 -3.59
C ASP A 244 15.05 -6.17 -2.46
N LEU A 245 14.88 -4.94 -1.97
CA LEU A 245 15.61 -4.37 -0.84
C LEU A 245 14.63 -3.88 0.25
N SER A 246 13.40 -4.41 0.27
CA SER A 246 12.37 -3.98 1.21
C SER A 246 12.63 -4.41 2.65
N GLU A 247 11.87 -3.87 3.60
CA GLU A 247 12.02 -4.14 5.04
C GLU A 247 13.48 -3.99 5.52
N ASN A 248 14.03 -2.80 5.30
CA ASN A 248 15.41 -2.44 5.61
C ASN A 248 15.48 -1.01 6.17
N MET A 249 16.69 -0.47 6.33
CA MET A 249 16.95 0.83 6.96
C MET A 249 17.58 1.85 5.98
N LEU A 250 17.42 1.64 4.67
CA LEU A 250 18.03 2.44 3.60
C LEU A 250 17.44 3.86 3.50
N SER A 251 18.27 4.83 3.12
CA SER A 251 17.91 6.25 2.98
C SER A 251 18.22 6.80 1.58
N SER A 252 17.61 7.93 1.22
CA SER A 252 17.99 8.68 0.00
C SER A 252 19.37 9.33 0.15
N SER A 253 20.04 9.63 -0.96
CA SER A 253 21.47 9.99 -0.95
C SER A 253 21.80 11.39 -0.44
N ASP A 254 20.89 12.36 -0.60
CA ASP A 254 21.03 13.73 -0.11
C ASP A 254 19.65 14.37 0.08
N SER A 255 19.54 15.38 0.96
CA SER A 255 18.25 16.02 1.31
C SER A 255 17.66 16.93 0.21
N ASN A 256 18.32 17.05 -0.95
CA ASN A 256 17.95 17.99 -2.00
C ASN A 256 17.01 17.36 -3.06
N GLN A 257 15.79 17.09 -2.59
CA GLN A 257 14.54 17.06 -3.37
C GLN A 257 14.26 15.91 -4.36
N LYS A 258 15.20 15.04 -4.75
CA LYS A 258 14.94 13.97 -5.73
C LYS A 258 15.21 12.57 -5.19
N PHE A 259 14.26 11.65 -5.40
CA PHE A 259 14.39 10.26 -5.00
C PHE A 259 15.39 9.48 -5.86
N LEU A 260 15.14 9.38 -7.17
CA LEU A 260 16.03 8.75 -8.15
C LEU A 260 16.01 9.54 -9.47
N PRO A 261 17.15 9.70 -10.17
CA PRO A 261 17.19 10.39 -11.46
C PRO A 261 16.68 9.50 -12.61
N ARG A 262 17.01 8.22 -12.60
CA ARG A 262 16.65 7.17 -13.58
C ARG A 262 16.94 5.79 -12.96
N ILE A 263 16.35 4.74 -13.53
CA ILE A 263 16.55 3.34 -13.14
C ILE A 263 17.07 2.54 -14.36
N SER A 264 17.85 1.49 -14.12
CA SER A 264 18.40 0.59 -15.14
C SER A 264 17.28 -0.07 -15.96
N GLU A 265 17.43 -0.06 -17.27
CA GLU A 265 16.56 -0.72 -18.25
C GLU A 265 16.45 -2.25 -18.05
N SER A 266 17.36 -2.85 -17.28
CA SER A 266 17.31 -4.27 -16.94
C SER A 266 16.25 -4.59 -15.87
N ILE A 267 16.03 -3.66 -14.92
CA ILE A 267 15.15 -3.87 -13.76
C ILE A 267 13.69 -3.82 -14.22
N LYS A 268 12.93 -4.87 -13.89
CA LYS A 268 11.49 -5.02 -14.17
C LYS A 268 10.65 -5.08 -12.91
N HIS A 269 11.21 -5.63 -11.84
CA HIS A 269 10.59 -5.69 -10.53
C HIS A 269 11.51 -4.99 -9.53
N LEU A 270 11.01 -3.91 -8.93
CA LEU A 270 11.72 -3.13 -7.92
C LEU A 270 10.83 -2.96 -6.68
N ASN A 271 11.24 -3.59 -5.59
CA ASN A 271 10.63 -3.40 -4.27
C ASN A 271 11.63 -2.74 -3.33
N LEU A 272 11.30 -1.53 -2.89
CA LEU A 272 12.04 -0.72 -1.92
C LEU A 272 11.13 -0.32 -0.75
N SER A 273 10.03 -1.04 -0.54
CA SER A 273 9.06 -0.72 0.52
C SER A 273 9.66 -0.87 1.92
N HIS A 274 9.02 -0.30 2.94
CA HIS A 274 9.44 -0.41 4.35
C HIS A 274 10.91 0.00 4.57
N ASN A 275 11.26 1.22 4.14
CA ASN A 275 12.59 1.82 4.28
C ASN A 275 12.48 3.29 4.78
N LYS A 276 13.53 4.11 4.63
CA LYS A 276 13.57 5.53 5.05
C LYS A 276 13.83 6.46 3.86
N LEU A 277 13.32 6.12 2.69
CA LEU A 277 13.57 6.85 1.45
C LEU A 277 12.77 8.15 1.44
N THR A 278 13.39 9.25 1.01
CA THR A 278 12.85 10.62 1.04
C THR A 278 13.01 11.35 -0.30
N GLY A 279 12.24 12.42 -0.49
CA GLY A 279 12.28 13.28 -1.68
C GLY A 279 11.20 12.96 -2.73
N SER A 280 11.22 13.74 -3.81
CA SER A 280 10.19 13.72 -4.86
C SER A 280 10.45 12.66 -5.94
N LEU A 281 9.36 12.07 -6.45
CA LEU A 281 9.34 11.31 -7.71
C LEU A 281 9.27 12.22 -8.95
N ALA A 282 8.67 13.40 -8.83
CA ALA A 282 8.59 14.37 -9.93
C ALA A 282 9.84 15.25 -9.99
N SER A 283 10.62 15.09 -11.07
CA SER A 283 11.71 15.99 -11.46
C SER A 283 11.26 16.91 -12.59
N GLY A 284 11.50 18.22 -12.45
CA GLY A 284 11.25 19.18 -13.54
C GLY A 284 12.13 18.90 -14.77
N ALA A 285 11.48 18.84 -15.94
CA ALA A 285 12.05 18.72 -17.28
C ALA A 285 13.03 17.53 -17.53
N ALA A 286 12.46 16.43 -18.05
CA ALA A 286 13.12 15.31 -18.74
C ALA A 286 14.11 14.44 -17.91
N GLU A 287 13.63 13.29 -17.44
CA GLU A 287 13.93 11.98 -18.07
C GLU A 287 12.88 10.93 -17.63
N PRO A 288 12.68 9.82 -18.36
CA PRO A 288 11.71 8.80 -18.01
C PRO A 288 12.29 7.81 -16.99
N VAL A 289 11.88 7.95 -15.72
CA VAL A 289 12.51 7.24 -14.59
C VAL A 289 12.27 5.72 -14.58
N PHE A 290 11.27 5.22 -15.34
CA PHE A 290 10.64 3.91 -15.08
C PHE A 290 10.43 3.00 -16.30
N GLU A 291 10.93 3.34 -17.51
CA GLU A 291 10.45 2.81 -18.82
C GLU A 291 10.14 1.30 -18.88
N ASN A 292 11.00 0.43 -18.33
CA ASN A 292 10.87 -1.02 -18.40
C ASN A 292 10.31 -1.70 -17.12
N LEU A 293 9.89 -0.92 -16.11
CA LEU A 293 9.33 -1.48 -14.87
C LEU A 293 7.93 -2.08 -15.11
N LYS A 294 7.75 -3.31 -14.61
CA LYS A 294 6.47 -3.99 -14.48
C LYS A 294 5.86 -3.84 -13.09
N VAL A 295 6.72 -3.88 -12.06
CA VAL A 295 6.34 -3.75 -10.65
C VAL A 295 7.24 -2.72 -9.98
N LEU A 296 6.61 -1.70 -9.40
CA LEU A 296 7.27 -0.71 -8.55
C LEU A 296 6.54 -0.63 -7.21
N ASP A 297 7.21 -1.01 -6.13
CA ASP A 297 6.73 -0.81 -4.75
C ASP A 297 7.70 0.06 -3.96
N LEU A 298 7.22 1.25 -3.57
CA LEU A 298 7.90 2.22 -2.71
C LEU A 298 7.12 2.47 -1.41
N SER A 299 6.19 1.58 -1.05
CA SER A 299 5.28 1.75 0.09
C SER A 299 6.00 1.86 1.43
N TYR A 300 5.38 2.47 2.44
CA TYR A 300 5.94 2.61 3.80
C TYR A 300 7.34 3.24 3.78
N ASN A 301 7.42 4.43 3.19
CA ASN A 301 8.62 5.25 3.11
C ASN A 301 8.30 6.69 3.55
N GLN A 302 9.15 7.65 3.17
CA GLN A 302 9.03 9.07 3.51
C GLN A 302 9.14 9.96 2.26
N LEU A 303 8.71 9.45 1.11
CA LEU A 303 8.69 10.18 -0.16
C LEU A 303 7.60 11.24 -0.14
N ASP A 304 7.84 12.37 -0.81
CA ASP A 304 6.99 13.56 -0.78
C ASP A 304 6.87 14.24 -2.17
N GLY A 305 6.24 15.43 -2.21
CA GLY A 305 6.00 16.17 -3.45
C GLY A 305 4.76 15.70 -4.23
N GLU A 306 4.72 16.03 -5.51
CA GLU A 306 3.65 15.63 -6.44
C GLU A 306 4.04 14.36 -7.23
N LEU A 307 3.04 13.60 -7.68
CA LEU A 307 3.25 12.45 -8.55
C LEU A 307 3.59 12.89 -9.99
N PRO A 308 4.58 12.25 -10.66
CA PRO A 308 4.89 12.51 -12.07
C PRO A 308 3.75 12.03 -12.98
N GLY A 309 3.72 12.47 -14.25
CA GLY A 309 2.62 12.16 -15.16
C GLY A 309 2.44 10.67 -15.55
N PHE A 310 3.50 9.86 -15.41
CA PHE A 310 3.61 8.46 -15.86
C PHE A 310 3.37 8.26 -17.38
N ASP A 311 3.49 9.30 -18.20
CA ASP A 311 3.13 9.33 -19.63
C ASP A 311 3.94 8.37 -20.56
N PHE A 312 4.92 7.63 -20.03
CA PHE A 312 5.86 6.79 -20.79
C PHE A 312 6.14 5.40 -20.18
N VAL A 313 5.32 4.94 -19.23
CA VAL A 313 5.60 3.69 -18.48
C VAL A 313 4.70 2.52 -18.92
N TYR A 314 4.72 2.24 -20.22
CA TYR A 314 3.73 1.39 -20.90
C TYR A 314 3.64 -0.05 -20.37
N ASP A 315 4.73 -0.59 -19.80
CA ASP A 315 4.84 -1.96 -19.31
C ASP A 315 4.48 -2.14 -17.82
N LEU A 316 4.10 -1.06 -17.13
CA LEU A 316 3.82 -1.05 -15.69
C LEU A 316 2.48 -1.72 -15.35
N GLU A 317 2.56 -2.89 -14.71
CA GLU A 317 1.44 -3.74 -14.31
C GLU A 317 1.01 -3.47 -12.85
N VAL A 318 1.94 -3.07 -11.98
CA VAL A 318 1.71 -2.81 -10.54
C VAL A 318 2.48 -1.57 -10.08
N LEU A 319 1.77 -0.64 -9.44
CA LEU A 319 2.35 0.55 -8.80
C LEU A 319 1.82 0.70 -7.37
N LYS A 320 2.72 0.63 -6.38
CA LYS A 320 2.39 0.80 -4.96
C LYS A 320 3.25 1.90 -4.33
N LEU A 321 2.58 2.96 -3.88
CA LEU A 321 3.17 4.15 -3.26
C LEU A 321 2.55 4.42 -1.88
N SER A 322 1.93 3.42 -1.26
CA SER A 322 1.13 3.58 -0.05
C SER A 322 1.98 4.04 1.15
N ASN A 323 1.36 4.65 2.17
CA ASN A 323 2.06 5.06 3.41
C ASN A 323 3.32 5.90 3.12
N ASN A 324 3.12 7.02 2.43
CA ASN A 324 4.13 8.02 2.10
C ASN A 324 3.55 9.44 2.41
N ARG A 325 4.16 10.50 1.86
CA ARG A 325 3.74 11.90 2.02
C ARG A 325 3.48 12.58 0.66
N PHE A 326 3.06 11.82 -0.35
CA PHE A 326 2.72 12.36 -1.66
C PHE A 326 1.48 13.26 -1.59
N SER A 327 1.45 14.28 -2.45
CA SER A 327 0.49 15.38 -2.42
C SER A 327 0.13 15.86 -3.82
N GLY A 328 -0.74 16.87 -3.93
CA GLY A 328 -1.25 17.35 -5.21
C GLY A 328 -2.42 16.49 -5.68
N PHE A 329 -2.46 16.17 -6.97
CA PHE A 329 -3.55 15.43 -7.62
C PHE A 329 -3.07 14.08 -8.19
N ILE A 330 -3.98 13.13 -8.43
CA ILE A 330 -3.64 11.92 -9.19
C ILE A 330 -3.40 12.29 -10.68
N PRO A 331 -2.26 11.91 -11.27
CA PRO A 331 -2.02 12.01 -12.71
C PRO A 331 -3.11 11.29 -13.53
N ASN A 332 -3.73 12.01 -14.47
CA ASN A 332 -4.82 11.48 -15.29
C ASN A 332 -4.46 10.20 -16.08
N GLY A 333 -3.18 9.95 -16.36
CA GLY A 333 -2.72 8.73 -17.03
C GLY A 333 -2.96 7.47 -16.21
N LEU A 334 -2.80 7.52 -14.88
CA LEU A 334 -2.96 6.38 -13.97
C LEU A 334 -4.39 5.81 -13.94
N LEU A 335 -5.39 6.62 -14.29
CA LEU A 335 -6.81 6.25 -14.21
C LEU A 335 -7.46 6.03 -15.60
N LYS A 336 -6.72 6.16 -16.70
CA LYS A 336 -7.23 6.10 -18.08
C LYS A 336 -6.66 4.96 -18.90
N GLY A 337 -7.53 4.15 -19.51
CA GLY A 337 -7.17 2.88 -20.17
C GLY A 337 -6.49 2.96 -21.53
N ASP A 338 -6.04 4.14 -21.97
CA ASP A 338 -5.40 4.33 -23.29
C ASP A 338 -3.85 4.35 -23.24
N SER A 339 -3.22 4.31 -22.05
CA SER A 339 -1.76 4.60 -21.92
C SER A 339 -0.93 3.68 -20.99
N LEU A 340 -1.54 2.88 -20.12
CA LEU A 340 -0.82 2.04 -19.14
C LEU A 340 -1.51 0.68 -19.00
N VAL A 341 -0.74 -0.39 -18.78
CA VAL A 341 -1.28 -1.74 -18.55
C VAL A 341 -1.59 -2.05 -17.08
N LEU A 342 -1.59 -1.02 -16.21
CA LEU A 342 -1.77 -1.14 -14.77
C LEU A 342 -2.96 -2.04 -14.41
N THR A 343 -2.69 -3.03 -13.56
CA THR A 343 -3.64 -4.00 -13.01
C THR A 343 -3.91 -3.74 -11.53
N GLU A 344 -2.91 -3.22 -10.80
CA GLU A 344 -2.99 -2.81 -9.40
C GLU A 344 -2.37 -1.42 -9.21
N LEU A 345 -3.11 -0.51 -8.58
CA LEU A 345 -2.65 0.81 -8.19
C LEU A 345 -3.01 1.07 -6.73
N ASP A 346 -1.99 1.20 -5.87
CA ASP A 346 -2.16 1.58 -4.46
C ASP A 346 -1.46 2.92 -4.17
N LEU A 347 -2.26 3.94 -3.87
CA LEU A 347 -1.82 5.28 -3.47
C LEU A 347 -2.31 5.63 -2.05
N SER A 348 -2.72 4.63 -1.26
CA SER A 348 -3.36 4.83 0.04
C SER A 348 -2.44 5.43 1.10
N ALA A 349 -3.02 6.01 2.17
CA ALA A 349 -2.28 6.62 3.28
C ALA A 349 -1.22 7.64 2.79
N ASN A 350 -1.70 8.67 2.09
CA ASN A 350 -0.92 9.78 1.56
C ASN A 350 -1.66 11.11 1.80
N ASN A 351 -1.19 12.21 1.21
CA ASN A 351 -1.82 13.53 1.24
C ASN A 351 -2.33 13.98 -0.15
N LEU A 352 -2.67 13.02 -1.03
CA LEU A 352 -3.21 13.30 -2.36
C LEU A 352 -4.64 13.84 -2.25
N SER A 353 -5.00 14.75 -3.15
CA SER A 353 -6.16 15.63 -2.96
C SER A 353 -6.91 15.93 -4.26
N GLY A 354 -8.10 16.54 -4.11
CA GLY A 354 -8.91 17.02 -5.24
C GLY A 354 -9.92 15.99 -5.78
N PRO A 355 -10.57 16.29 -6.92
CA PRO A 355 -11.75 15.54 -7.37
C PRO A 355 -11.44 14.34 -8.26
N LEU A 356 -11.89 13.17 -7.82
CA LEU A 356 -11.87 11.92 -8.60
C LEU A 356 -12.95 11.97 -9.69
N SER A 357 -12.64 12.52 -10.86
CA SER A 357 -13.66 12.81 -11.89
C SER A 357 -14.16 11.57 -12.66
N ILE A 358 -13.24 10.75 -13.18
CA ILE A 358 -13.55 9.59 -14.03
C ILE A 358 -12.42 8.55 -13.97
N ILE A 359 -12.78 7.27 -13.98
CA ILE A 359 -11.87 6.12 -14.07
C ILE A 359 -12.28 5.32 -15.31
N THR A 360 -11.44 5.31 -16.34
CA THR A 360 -11.71 4.61 -17.62
C THR A 360 -10.76 3.44 -17.87
N SER A 361 -9.87 3.09 -16.92
CA SER A 361 -8.92 1.98 -17.11
C SER A 361 -9.60 0.63 -17.25
N THR A 362 -9.29 -0.06 -18.35
CA THR A 362 -9.84 -1.36 -18.73
C THR A 362 -8.96 -2.54 -18.30
N THR A 363 -7.72 -2.28 -17.88
CA THR A 363 -6.77 -3.26 -17.31
C THR A 363 -6.79 -3.27 -15.78
N LEU A 364 -7.10 -2.12 -15.16
CA LEU A 364 -7.03 -1.93 -13.71
C LEU A 364 -8.08 -2.79 -13.02
N HIS A 365 -7.61 -3.75 -12.23
CA HIS A 365 -8.42 -4.68 -11.45
C HIS A 365 -8.59 -4.18 -10.01
N SER A 366 -7.49 -3.72 -9.39
CA SER A 366 -7.45 -3.20 -8.03
C SER A 366 -7.03 -1.73 -7.99
N LEU A 367 -7.81 -0.90 -7.29
CA LEU A 367 -7.54 0.51 -7.06
C LEU A 367 -7.78 0.86 -5.59
N ASN A 368 -6.70 1.16 -4.87
CA ASN A 368 -6.73 1.61 -3.49
C ASN A 368 -6.28 3.08 -3.40
N LEU A 369 -7.21 3.96 -3.07
CA LEU A 369 -7.01 5.40 -2.87
C LEU A 369 -7.36 5.83 -1.43
N SER A 370 -7.50 4.87 -0.51
CA SER A 370 -7.97 5.13 0.85
C SER A 370 -7.04 6.02 1.67
N SER A 371 -7.54 6.62 2.74
CA SER A 371 -6.75 7.44 3.68
C SER A 371 -5.97 8.56 2.98
N ASN A 372 -6.72 9.43 2.28
CA ASN A 372 -6.21 10.56 1.52
C ASN A 372 -7.11 11.79 1.70
N GLU A 373 -6.86 12.86 0.95
CA GLU A 373 -7.53 14.16 1.00
C GLU A 373 -8.44 14.39 -0.24
N PHE A 374 -8.95 13.32 -0.87
CA PHE A 374 -9.81 13.44 -2.07
C PHE A 374 -11.19 13.99 -1.73
N THR A 375 -11.70 14.88 -2.58
CA THR A 375 -12.89 15.70 -2.33
C THR A 375 -13.90 15.66 -3.49
N GLY A 376 -15.11 16.16 -3.25
CA GLY A 376 -16.16 16.24 -4.27
C GLY A 376 -16.90 14.93 -4.50
N ASP A 377 -17.75 14.93 -5.53
CA ASP A 377 -18.53 13.77 -5.96
C ASP A 377 -17.66 12.54 -6.29
N MET A 378 -18.20 11.34 -6.04
CA MET A 378 -17.59 10.07 -6.46
C MET A 378 -17.31 9.98 -7.98
N PRO A 379 -16.30 9.19 -8.40
CA PRO A 379 -15.94 9.06 -9.82
C PRO A 379 -17.01 8.38 -10.67
N LEU A 380 -17.02 8.73 -11.96
CA LEU A 380 -17.61 7.89 -12.98
C LEU A 380 -16.65 6.73 -13.30
N LEU A 381 -16.99 5.51 -12.88
CA LEU A 381 -16.25 4.31 -13.30
C LEU A 381 -16.87 3.75 -14.59
N THR A 382 -16.06 3.64 -15.64
CA THR A 382 -16.43 2.97 -16.91
C THR A 382 -15.42 1.89 -17.31
N GLY A 383 -14.55 1.50 -16.37
CA GLY A 383 -13.45 0.56 -16.55
C GLY A 383 -13.76 -0.86 -16.09
N SER A 384 -12.70 -1.64 -15.82
CA SER A 384 -12.77 -3.05 -15.39
C SER A 384 -12.50 -3.27 -13.90
N CYS A 385 -12.41 -2.19 -13.11
CA CYS A 385 -12.06 -2.25 -11.69
C CYS A 385 -13.05 -3.10 -10.90
N ALA A 386 -12.51 -4.08 -10.17
CA ALA A 386 -13.25 -5.07 -9.39
C ALA A 386 -13.05 -4.89 -7.88
N VAL A 387 -11.88 -4.42 -7.47
CA VAL A 387 -11.54 -4.07 -6.08
C VAL A 387 -11.33 -2.56 -6.04
N LEU A 388 -12.25 -1.85 -5.40
CA LEU A 388 -12.24 -0.39 -5.29
C LEU A 388 -12.32 0.03 -3.82
N ASP A 389 -11.28 0.69 -3.33
CA ASP A 389 -11.24 1.29 -1.99
C ASP A 389 -11.00 2.81 -2.11
N LEU A 390 -12.03 3.58 -1.73
CA LEU A 390 -12.00 5.04 -1.62
C LEU A 390 -12.25 5.50 -0.18
N SER A 391 -12.08 4.61 0.80
CA SER A 391 -12.40 4.86 2.20
C SER A 391 -11.53 5.94 2.85
N ASN A 392 -11.97 6.49 3.97
CA ASN A 392 -11.21 7.45 4.79
C ASN A 392 -10.71 8.66 3.96
N ASN A 393 -11.66 9.34 3.31
CA ASN A 393 -11.45 10.48 2.42
C ASN A 393 -12.52 11.56 2.70
N LYS A 394 -12.62 12.58 1.84
CA LYS A 394 -13.59 13.69 1.95
C LYS A 394 -14.56 13.71 0.76
N LEU A 395 -14.87 12.54 0.19
CA LEU A 395 -15.81 12.41 -0.92
C LEU A 395 -17.24 12.71 -0.43
N GLU A 396 -17.97 13.46 -1.23
CA GLU A 396 -19.32 13.96 -0.91
C GLU A 396 -20.33 13.58 -2.01
N GLY A 397 -21.49 14.22 -1.98
CA GLY A 397 -22.57 13.96 -2.94
C GLY A 397 -23.41 12.74 -2.58
N ASN A 398 -23.95 12.09 -3.61
CA ASN A 398 -24.98 11.06 -3.47
C ASN A 398 -24.58 9.76 -4.20
N LEU A 399 -24.97 8.61 -3.64
CA LEU A 399 -24.65 7.28 -4.17
C LEU A 399 -25.20 6.99 -5.57
N THR A 400 -26.08 7.84 -6.12
CA THR A 400 -26.62 7.71 -7.49
C THR A 400 -25.58 7.69 -8.62
N ARG A 401 -24.31 7.97 -8.35
CA ARG A 401 -23.22 7.75 -9.33
C ARG A 401 -22.86 6.27 -9.53
N MET A 402 -23.16 5.41 -8.56
CA MET A 402 -22.94 3.96 -8.61
C MET A 402 -23.82 3.26 -9.67
N LEU A 403 -24.91 3.90 -10.12
CA LEU A 403 -25.78 3.46 -11.24
C LEU A 403 -25.04 3.15 -12.55
N LYS A 404 -23.79 3.62 -12.69
CA LYS A 404 -22.97 3.45 -13.89
C LYS A 404 -21.79 2.50 -13.70
N TRP A 405 -21.53 2.08 -12.47
CA TRP A 405 -20.43 1.17 -12.14
C TRP A 405 -20.83 -0.28 -12.44
N GLY A 406 -19.87 -1.20 -12.55
CA GLY A 406 -20.16 -2.62 -12.77
C GLY A 406 -18.94 -3.50 -12.67
N ASN A 407 -19.15 -4.82 -12.56
CA ASN A 407 -18.13 -5.84 -12.28
C ASN A 407 -17.38 -5.70 -10.94
N ILE A 408 -17.81 -4.78 -10.06
CA ILE A 408 -17.27 -4.63 -8.71
C ILE A 408 -17.52 -5.90 -7.87
N GLU A 409 -16.47 -6.38 -7.22
CA GLU A 409 -16.40 -7.57 -6.38
C GLU A 409 -16.08 -7.22 -4.91
N PHE A 410 -15.35 -6.13 -4.67
CA PHE A 410 -15.09 -5.51 -3.37
C PHE A 410 -15.27 -3.99 -3.48
N LEU A 411 -16.03 -3.40 -2.56
CA LEU A 411 -16.20 -1.95 -2.47
C LEU A 411 -16.11 -1.45 -1.04
N ASP A 412 -15.18 -0.53 -0.78
CA ASP A 412 -15.15 0.28 0.45
C ASP A 412 -15.24 1.78 0.13
N LEU A 413 -16.27 2.42 0.68
CA LEU A 413 -16.51 3.87 0.64
C LEU A 413 -16.65 4.46 2.05
N SER A 414 -16.24 3.72 3.08
CA SER A 414 -16.44 4.12 4.47
C SER A 414 -15.66 5.37 4.84
N ARG A 415 -16.04 6.04 5.95
CA ARG A 415 -15.34 7.22 6.48
C ARG A 415 -15.20 8.34 5.43
N ASN A 416 -16.33 8.72 4.84
CA ASN A 416 -16.43 9.81 3.86
C ASN A 416 -17.55 10.78 4.27
N HIS A 417 -18.03 11.63 3.35
CA HIS A 417 -19.12 12.58 3.55
C HIS A 417 -20.29 12.29 2.59
N LEU A 418 -20.49 11.03 2.22
CA LEU A 418 -21.53 10.60 1.27
C LEU A 418 -22.93 10.70 1.89
N THR A 419 -23.93 11.08 1.09
CA THR A 419 -25.28 11.43 1.55
C THR A 419 -26.41 10.79 0.76
N GLY A 420 -27.62 10.81 1.36
CA GLY A 420 -28.86 10.36 0.72
C GLY A 420 -29.04 8.85 0.73
N ALA A 421 -29.97 8.36 -0.09
CA ALA A 421 -30.38 6.96 -0.11
C ALA A 421 -29.43 6.05 -0.90
N ILE A 422 -29.30 4.81 -0.44
CA ILE A 422 -28.65 3.72 -1.17
C ILE A 422 -29.54 3.31 -2.36
N PRO A 423 -29.02 3.23 -3.60
CA PRO A 423 -29.81 2.86 -4.79
C PRO A 423 -30.39 1.43 -4.76
N GLU A 424 -31.44 1.21 -5.56
CA GLU A 424 -32.20 -0.04 -5.66
C GLU A 424 -31.91 -0.72 -7.03
N GLU A 425 -30.77 -1.41 -7.16
CA GLU A 425 -30.19 -1.82 -8.47
C GLU A 425 -29.65 -3.26 -8.55
N THR A 426 -30.21 -4.09 -9.43
CA THR A 426 -29.94 -5.54 -9.45
C THR A 426 -28.82 -6.06 -10.40
N PRO A 427 -28.60 -5.56 -11.63
CA PRO A 427 -27.75 -6.27 -12.59
C PRO A 427 -26.23 -6.10 -12.42
N GLN A 428 -25.75 -4.90 -12.05
CA GLN A 428 -24.32 -4.58 -12.14
C GLN A 428 -23.47 -5.13 -10.97
N PHE A 429 -24.08 -5.32 -9.80
CA PHE A 429 -23.43 -5.77 -8.56
C PHE A 429 -23.60 -7.27 -8.29
N LEU A 430 -23.95 -8.08 -9.31
CA LEU A 430 -24.10 -9.54 -9.19
C LEU A 430 -22.80 -10.29 -8.80
N ARG A 431 -21.66 -9.60 -8.73
CA ARG A 431 -20.38 -10.15 -8.24
C ARG A 431 -19.97 -9.64 -6.86
N LEU A 432 -20.71 -8.70 -6.27
CA LEU A 432 -20.31 -8.00 -5.05
C LEU A 432 -20.25 -8.96 -3.85
N ASN A 433 -19.05 -9.14 -3.30
CA ASN A 433 -18.79 -10.01 -2.16
C ASN A 433 -18.65 -9.21 -0.85
N TYR A 434 -18.13 -7.98 -0.94
CA TYR A 434 -17.88 -7.07 0.19
C TYR A 434 -18.40 -5.68 -0.15
N LEU A 435 -19.21 -5.11 0.74
CA LEU A 435 -19.69 -3.74 0.67
C LEU A 435 -19.57 -3.05 2.03
N ASN A 436 -18.73 -2.03 2.12
CA ASN A 436 -18.61 -1.17 3.29
C ASN A 436 -18.94 0.29 2.92
N LEU A 437 -19.96 0.84 3.58
CA LEU A 437 -20.47 2.21 3.46
C LEU A 437 -20.45 2.94 4.82
N SER A 438 -19.80 2.37 5.83
CA SER A 438 -19.87 2.84 7.22
C SER A 438 -19.30 4.25 7.43
N HIS A 439 -19.66 4.90 8.54
CA HIS A 439 -19.19 6.26 8.89
C HIS A 439 -19.39 7.28 7.74
N ASN A 440 -20.66 7.43 7.31
CA ASN A 440 -21.08 8.39 6.28
C ASN A 440 -22.32 9.17 6.79
N SER A 441 -23.06 9.84 5.91
CA SER A 441 -24.34 10.50 6.21
C SER A 441 -25.46 10.03 5.26
N LEU A 442 -25.45 8.73 4.97
CA LEU A 442 -26.50 8.05 4.21
C LEU A 442 -27.79 7.99 5.03
N SER A 443 -28.93 8.13 4.37
CA SER A 443 -30.25 8.21 5.01
C SER A 443 -31.31 7.46 4.19
N SER A 444 -32.58 7.47 4.64
CA SER A 444 -33.65 6.59 4.15
C SER A 444 -33.44 5.12 4.54
N SER A 445 -34.45 4.29 4.28
CA SER A 445 -34.44 2.87 4.63
C SER A 445 -33.54 2.02 3.74
N LEU A 446 -33.02 0.91 4.29
CA LEU A 446 -32.27 -0.10 3.54
C LEU A 446 -33.04 -0.60 2.30
N PRO A 447 -32.48 -0.49 1.08
CA PRO A 447 -33.14 -0.96 -0.14
C PRO A 447 -33.18 -2.50 -0.17
N LYS A 448 -34.23 -3.05 -0.79
CA LYS A 448 -34.46 -4.50 -0.83
C LYS A 448 -33.42 -5.24 -1.67
N VAL A 449 -32.76 -4.53 -2.58
CA VAL A 449 -31.78 -5.08 -3.51
C VAL A 449 -30.55 -5.70 -2.82
N LEU A 450 -30.21 -5.24 -1.62
CA LEU A 450 -29.16 -5.85 -0.78
C LEU A 450 -29.45 -7.33 -0.50
N THR A 451 -30.73 -7.73 -0.50
CA THR A 451 -31.17 -9.12 -0.34
C THR A 451 -31.19 -9.94 -1.64
N GLN A 452 -30.62 -9.42 -2.73
CA GLN A 452 -30.60 -10.02 -4.06
C GLN A 452 -29.18 -10.19 -4.64
N TYR A 453 -28.14 -9.70 -3.95
CA TYR A 453 -26.74 -9.86 -4.37
C TYR A 453 -26.25 -11.29 -4.05
N PRO A 454 -26.02 -12.16 -5.05
CA PRO A 454 -25.93 -13.61 -4.86
C PRO A 454 -24.57 -14.11 -4.32
N LYS A 455 -23.65 -13.18 -4.01
CA LYS A 455 -22.33 -13.47 -3.43
C LYS A 455 -22.02 -12.66 -2.17
N LEU A 456 -22.93 -11.80 -1.69
CA LEU A 456 -22.63 -10.85 -0.63
C LEU A 456 -22.28 -11.60 0.67
N ARG A 457 -21.07 -11.40 1.18
CA ARG A 457 -20.51 -12.01 2.39
C ARG A 457 -20.35 -11.01 3.52
N VAL A 458 -19.93 -9.79 3.22
CA VAL A 458 -19.78 -8.71 4.21
C VAL A 458 -20.61 -7.51 3.79
N LEU A 459 -21.46 -7.03 4.69
CA LEU A 459 -22.21 -5.80 4.54
C LEU A 459 -22.07 -4.94 5.80
N ASP A 460 -21.33 -3.83 5.69
CA ASP A 460 -21.22 -2.82 6.75
C ASP A 460 -21.81 -1.48 6.27
N ILE A 461 -22.84 -1.01 6.98
CA ILE A 461 -23.41 0.32 6.81
C ILE A 461 -23.63 0.99 8.19
N SER A 462 -22.77 0.65 9.15
CA SER A 462 -22.77 1.25 10.48
C SER A 462 -22.47 2.76 10.46
N PHE A 463 -22.79 3.47 11.55
CA PHE A 463 -22.54 4.91 11.71
C PHE A 463 -23.07 5.75 10.53
N ASN A 464 -24.37 5.66 10.31
CA ASN A 464 -25.11 6.38 9.27
C ASN A 464 -26.46 6.90 9.84
N GLN A 465 -27.33 7.41 8.97
CA GLN A 465 -28.64 7.99 9.32
C GLN A 465 -29.79 7.17 8.70
N LEU A 466 -29.60 5.85 8.50
CA LEU A 466 -30.59 4.97 7.87
C LEU A 466 -31.76 4.70 8.81
N ASP A 467 -32.98 4.64 8.27
CA ASP A 467 -34.23 4.47 9.03
C ASP A 467 -35.10 3.29 8.53
N GLY A 468 -36.39 3.32 8.85
CA GLY A 468 -37.34 2.30 8.39
C GLY A 468 -37.22 0.96 9.14
N LEU A 469 -37.31 -0.15 8.40
CA LEU A 469 -37.35 -1.52 8.94
C LEU A 469 -36.23 -2.37 8.35
N LEU A 470 -35.68 -3.30 9.15
CA LEU A 470 -34.72 -4.29 8.67
C LEU A 470 -35.37 -5.25 7.63
N PRO A 471 -34.80 -5.43 6.42
CA PRO A 471 -35.37 -6.33 5.42
C PRO A 471 -35.31 -7.80 5.87
N ALA A 472 -36.46 -8.47 5.95
CA ALA A 472 -36.59 -9.81 6.54
C ALA A 472 -35.83 -10.95 5.81
N ASN A 473 -35.40 -10.72 4.56
CA ASN A 473 -34.56 -11.65 3.80
C ASN A 473 -33.06 -11.47 4.10
N LEU A 474 -32.63 -10.37 4.73
CA LEU A 474 -31.22 -10.04 4.89
C LEU A 474 -30.53 -10.99 5.88
N LEU A 475 -31.23 -11.35 6.96
CA LEU A 475 -30.79 -12.32 7.97
C LEU A 475 -30.94 -13.78 7.51
N THR A 476 -31.56 -14.03 6.35
CA THR A 476 -31.72 -15.37 5.75
C THR A 476 -30.91 -15.53 4.47
N LEU A 477 -29.98 -14.61 4.18
CA LEU A 477 -29.07 -14.78 3.05
C LEU A 477 -28.10 -15.94 3.34
N PRO A 478 -27.95 -16.91 2.43
CA PRO A 478 -27.07 -18.06 2.65
C PRO A 478 -25.58 -17.68 2.57
N THR A 479 -25.22 -16.64 1.80
CA THR A 479 -23.83 -16.21 1.63
C THR A 479 -23.34 -15.19 2.65
N LEU A 480 -24.26 -14.53 3.38
CA LEU A 480 -23.92 -13.41 4.25
C LEU A 480 -23.28 -13.92 5.54
N GLN A 481 -22.04 -13.49 5.80
CA GLN A 481 -21.20 -13.93 6.92
C GLN A 481 -21.04 -12.83 7.98
N GLU A 482 -21.12 -11.56 7.58
CA GLU A 482 -21.02 -10.41 8.46
C GLU A 482 -22.01 -9.31 8.06
N LEU A 483 -22.84 -8.88 9.02
CA LEU A 483 -23.77 -7.76 8.88
C LEU A 483 -23.56 -6.77 10.01
N ARG A 484 -23.22 -5.52 9.66
CA ARG A 484 -23.06 -4.40 10.60
C ARG A 484 -23.98 -3.24 10.21
N LEU A 485 -24.87 -2.89 11.14
CA LEU A 485 -25.81 -1.77 11.03
C LEU A 485 -25.80 -0.89 12.30
N GLU A 486 -24.78 -1.06 13.15
CA GLU A 486 -24.52 -0.28 14.36
C GLU A 486 -24.73 1.23 14.16
N ASN A 487 -25.22 1.95 15.16
CA ASN A 487 -25.32 3.42 15.16
C ASN A 487 -26.08 3.96 13.92
N ASN A 488 -27.37 3.62 13.84
CA ASN A 488 -28.34 4.07 12.84
C ASN A 488 -29.71 4.36 13.49
N MET A 489 -30.76 4.59 12.70
CA MET A 489 -32.14 4.82 13.16
C MET A 489 -33.12 3.71 12.74
N ILE A 490 -32.62 2.50 12.48
CA ILE A 490 -33.45 1.35 12.04
C ILE A 490 -34.40 0.96 13.17
N SER A 491 -35.66 0.73 12.84
CA SER A 491 -36.77 0.64 13.80
C SER A 491 -37.62 -0.61 13.63
N GLY A 492 -38.50 -0.84 14.61
CA GLY A 492 -39.47 -1.95 14.58
C GLY A 492 -38.86 -3.29 15.02
N GLY A 493 -39.66 -4.35 14.94
CA GLY A 493 -39.23 -5.70 15.29
C GLY A 493 -38.53 -6.42 14.15
N ILE A 494 -37.46 -7.14 14.49
CA ILE A 494 -36.78 -8.09 13.61
C ILE A 494 -37.77 -9.17 13.16
N LYS A 495 -37.68 -9.58 11.90
CA LYS A 495 -38.51 -10.63 11.29
C LYS A 495 -37.68 -11.45 10.32
N PHE A 496 -38.02 -12.73 10.20
CA PHE A 496 -37.45 -13.66 9.23
C PHE A 496 -38.53 -13.99 8.18
N SER A 497 -38.13 -14.18 6.92
CA SER A 497 -39.05 -14.61 5.85
C SER A 497 -39.11 -16.13 5.67
N SER A 498 -38.07 -16.83 6.11
CA SER A 498 -37.96 -18.28 6.23
C SER A 498 -37.07 -18.64 7.43
N SER A 499 -37.04 -19.91 7.82
CA SER A 499 -36.07 -20.37 8.82
C SER A 499 -34.63 -20.10 8.34
N PRO A 500 -33.72 -19.57 9.20
CA PRO A 500 -32.38 -19.19 8.78
C PRO A 500 -31.35 -20.35 8.85
N ASP A 501 -31.80 -21.61 8.90
CA ASP A 501 -30.98 -22.83 9.07
C ASP A 501 -29.90 -23.07 7.99
N GLN A 502 -29.88 -22.24 6.93
CA GLN A 502 -28.91 -22.27 5.82
C GLN A 502 -28.06 -20.99 5.72
N SER A 503 -28.01 -20.16 6.77
CA SER A 503 -27.23 -18.92 6.79
C SER A 503 -25.81 -19.14 7.33
N ASP A 504 -24.80 -18.70 6.57
CA ASP A 504 -23.39 -18.65 6.98
C ASP A 504 -23.05 -17.53 7.99
N LEU A 505 -24.06 -16.83 8.53
CA LEU A 505 -23.89 -15.61 9.34
C LEU A 505 -23.11 -15.89 10.63
N GLN A 506 -21.96 -15.22 10.77
CA GLN A 506 -21.02 -15.34 11.89
C GLN A 506 -20.99 -14.09 12.77
N ILE A 507 -21.24 -12.91 12.20
CA ILE A 507 -21.25 -11.63 12.90
C ILE A 507 -22.54 -10.88 12.56
N LEU A 508 -23.30 -10.51 13.60
CA LEU A 508 -24.48 -9.67 13.50
C LEU A 508 -24.40 -8.54 14.52
N ASP A 509 -24.20 -7.31 14.03
CA ASP A 509 -24.25 -6.09 14.85
C ASP A 509 -25.39 -5.17 14.42
N LEU A 510 -26.37 -5.01 15.31
CA LEU A 510 -27.55 -4.16 15.17
C LEU A 510 -27.63 -3.12 16.30
N SER A 511 -26.50 -2.85 16.98
CA SER A 511 -26.49 -2.01 18.18
C SER A 511 -26.76 -0.53 17.92
N HIS A 512 -27.12 0.22 18.96
CA HIS A 512 -27.38 1.66 18.92
C HIS A 512 -28.34 2.06 17.79
N ASN A 513 -29.57 1.52 17.87
CA ASN A 513 -30.64 1.66 16.89
C ASN A 513 -32.00 1.85 17.61
N GLN A 514 -33.12 1.80 16.87
CA GLN A 514 -34.48 1.97 17.39
C GLN A 514 -35.33 0.68 17.31
N LEU A 515 -34.66 -0.48 17.21
CA LEU A 515 -35.31 -1.80 17.09
C LEU A 515 -36.07 -2.13 18.37
N ASN A 516 -37.21 -2.82 18.25
CA ASN A 516 -38.14 -3.04 19.34
C ASN A 516 -38.92 -4.36 19.25
N GLY A 517 -39.81 -4.61 20.21
CA GLY A 517 -40.55 -5.86 20.32
C GLY A 517 -39.83 -6.86 21.21
N TYR A 518 -39.72 -8.11 20.77
CA TYR A 518 -39.13 -9.22 21.52
C TYR A 518 -37.83 -9.71 20.85
N PHE A 519 -36.99 -10.42 21.60
CA PHE A 519 -35.88 -11.20 21.03
C PHE A 519 -36.47 -12.34 20.17
N PRO A 520 -36.13 -12.47 18.87
CA PRO A 520 -36.67 -13.53 18.01
C PRO A 520 -36.24 -14.93 18.45
N ASP A 521 -37.18 -15.89 18.46
CA ASP A 521 -36.86 -17.30 18.72
C ASP A 521 -35.94 -17.87 17.62
N GLU A 522 -36.10 -17.38 16.38
CA GLU A 522 -35.38 -17.80 15.18
C GLU A 522 -33.87 -17.51 15.22
N PHE A 523 -33.40 -16.63 16.11
CA PHE A 523 -31.96 -16.49 16.36
C PHE A 523 -31.31 -17.78 16.87
N GLY A 524 -32.07 -18.69 17.50
CA GLY A 524 -31.58 -20.02 17.89
C GLY A 524 -31.14 -20.90 16.71
N SER A 525 -31.73 -20.71 15.52
CA SER A 525 -31.34 -21.41 14.29
C SER A 525 -30.03 -20.91 13.67
N LEU A 526 -29.51 -19.76 14.10
CA LEU A 526 -28.21 -19.24 13.64
C LEU A 526 -27.04 -19.94 14.37
N THR A 527 -26.95 -21.27 14.24
CA THR A 527 -25.99 -22.09 14.99
C THR A 527 -24.52 -21.78 14.68
N GLY A 528 -24.24 -21.14 13.54
CA GLY A 528 -22.91 -20.65 13.13
C GLY A 528 -22.53 -19.26 13.66
N LEU A 529 -23.45 -18.53 14.30
CA LEU A 529 -23.22 -17.16 14.76
C LEU A 529 -22.25 -17.13 15.95
N LYS A 530 -21.19 -16.31 15.82
CA LYS A 530 -20.13 -16.12 16.82
C LYS A 530 -20.30 -14.84 17.61
N VAL A 531 -20.78 -13.78 16.96
CA VAL A 531 -21.00 -12.47 17.56
C VAL A 531 -22.43 -12.02 17.31
N LEU A 532 -23.18 -11.79 18.40
CA LEU A 532 -24.46 -11.08 18.38
C LEU A 532 -24.35 -9.84 19.26
N ASN A 533 -24.54 -8.66 18.66
CA ASN A 533 -24.65 -7.40 19.36
C ASN A 533 -25.97 -6.72 18.99
N ILE A 534 -26.85 -6.53 19.97
CA ILE A 534 -28.11 -5.80 19.85
C ILE A 534 -28.23 -4.71 20.93
N ALA A 535 -27.10 -4.28 21.50
CA ALA A 535 -27.05 -3.30 22.58
C ALA A 535 -27.66 -1.95 22.17
N GLY A 536 -28.13 -1.14 23.13
CA GLY A 536 -28.59 0.22 22.84
C GLY A 536 -29.82 0.26 21.91
N ASN A 537 -30.86 -0.51 22.26
CA ASN A 537 -32.11 -0.64 21.49
C ASN A 537 -33.33 -0.60 22.45
N ASN A 538 -34.52 -0.86 21.90
CA ASN A 538 -35.81 -0.84 22.62
C ASN A 538 -36.46 -2.24 22.63
N PHE A 539 -35.66 -3.31 22.68
CA PHE A 539 -36.16 -4.68 22.83
C PHE A 539 -36.68 -4.94 24.25
N SER A 540 -37.65 -5.85 24.37
CA SER A 540 -38.44 -6.05 25.58
C SER A 540 -38.86 -7.51 25.80
N GLY A 541 -39.56 -7.78 26.90
CA GLY A 541 -39.99 -9.13 27.30
C GLY A 541 -38.83 -9.98 27.83
N SER A 542 -38.99 -11.30 27.86
CA SER A 542 -37.98 -12.24 28.35
C SER A 542 -37.14 -12.83 27.22
N LEU A 543 -35.86 -13.09 27.49
CA LEU A 543 -35.00 -13.86 26.59
C LEU A 543 -35.52 -15.30 26.45
N PRO A 544 -35.61 -15.85 25.22
CA PRO A 544 -36.10 -17.20 25.00
C PRO A 544 -35.05 -18.26 25.38
N THR A 545 -35.51 -19.50 25.53
CA THR A 545 -34.62 -20.64 25.80
C THR A 545 -33.79 -21.08 24.58
N THR A 546 -34.18 -20.67 23.36
CA THR A 546 -33.51 -21.00 22.10
C THR A 546 -32.13 -20.35 21.95
N ILE A 547 -31.81 -19.33 22.76
CA ILE A 547 -30.47 -18.74 22.83
C ILE A 547 -29.38 -19.75 23.23
N ALA A 548 -29.77 -20.90 23.80
CA ALA A 548 -28.89 -22.03 24.10
C ALA A 548 -28.45 -22.84 22.87
N ASP A 549 -29.26 -22.81 21.81
CA ASP A 549 -29.04 -23.60 20.59
C ASP A 549 -28.02 -22.93 19.66
N MET A 550 -27.68 -21.66 19.94
CA MET A 550 -26.62 -20.86 19.32
C MET A 550 -25.22 -21.38 19.73
N SER A 551 -24.87 -22.60 19.30
CA SER A 551 -23.74 -23.37 19.82
C SER A 551 -22.36 -22.75 19.60
N SER A 552 -22.21 -21.90 18.58
CA SER A 552 -20.94 -21.26 18.20
C SER A 552 -20.75 -19.86 18.81
N LEU A 553 -21.65 -19.41 19.69
CA LEU A 553 -21.68 -18.02 20.16
C LEU A 553 -20.54 -17.73 21.16
N ASP A 554 -19.56 -16.93 20.71
CA ASP A 554 -18.40 -16.46 21.48
C ASP A 554 -18.67 -15.10 22.15
N SER A 555 -19.54 -14.26 21.59
CA SER A 555 -19.81 -12.91 22.08
C SER A 555 -21.29 -12.56 21.99
N LEU A 556 -21.87 -12.11 23.11
CA LEU A 556 -23.26 -11.68 23.20
C LEU A 556 -23.39 -10.37 24.00
N ASP A 557 -23.82 -9.30 23.33
CA ASP A 557 -24.23 -8.06 24.00
C ASP A 557 -25.71 -7.76 23.74
N ILE A 558 -26.46 -7.65 24.84
CA ILE A 558 -27.89 -7.33 24.89
C ILE A 558 -28.17 -6.13 25.81
N SER A 559 -27.13 -5.37 26.17
CA SER A 559 -27.21 -4.27 27.14
C SER A 559 -28.00 -3.07 26.61
N GLU A 560 -28.32 -2.11 27.49
CA GLU A 560 -29.03 -0.87 27.13
C GLU A 560 -30.34 -1.16 26.34
N ASN A 561 -31.23 -1.94 26.96
CA ASN A 561 -32.50 -2.41 26.41
C ASN A 561 -33.55 -2.53 27.55
N HIS A 562 -34.74 -3.08 27.25
CA HIS A 562 -35.82 -3.29 28.22
C HIS A 562 -36.17 -4.78 28.44
N PHE A 563 -35.18 -5.68 28.35
CA PHE A 563 -35.38 -7.09 28.68
C PHE A 563 -35.73 -7.28 30.17
N THR A 564 -36.59 -8.25 30.43
CA THR A 564 -37.25 -8.53 31.72
C THR A 564 -37.22 -10.04 32.02
N GLY A 565 -37.64 -10.44 33.22
CA GLY A 565 -37.63 -11.86 33.61
C GLY A 565 -36.22 -12.37 33.91
N PRO A 566 -36.02 -13.69 34.02
CA PRO A 566 -34.72 -14.30 34.34
C PRO A 566 -33.82 -14.46 33.12
N LEU A 567 -32.50 -14.39 33.35
CA LEU A 567 -31.51 -14.90 32.40
C LEU A 567 -31.67 -16.43 32.24
N PRO A 568 -31.72 -16.98 31.02
CA PRO A 568 -31.85 -18.42 30.81
C PRO A 568 -30.76 -19.24 31.50
N SER A 569 -31.10 -20.40 32.07
CA SER A 569 -30.13 -21.25 32.78
C SER A 569 -29.19 -22.03 31.86
N ASN A 570 -29.55 -22.12 30.58
CA ASN A 570 -28.97 -23.00 29.55
C ASN A 570 -28.08 -22.25 28.53
N MET A 571 -27.60 -21.04 28.85
CA MET A 571 -26.77 -20.20 27.95
C MET A 571 -25.58 -20.94 27.31
N PRO A 572 -25.15 -20.58 26.09
CA PRO A 572 -24.00 -21.17 25.42
C PRO A 572 -22.74 -21.12 26.29
N LYS A 573 -22.10 -22.28 26.48
CA LYS A 573 -20.95 -22.43 27.37
C LYS A 573 -19.69 -21.75 26.82
N GLY A 574 -19.60 -21.60 25.49
CA GLY A 574 -18.46 -21.06 24.75
C GLY A 574 -18.18 -19.58 25.02
N LEU A 575 -19.24 -18.77 25.23
CA LEU A 575 -19.19 -17.30 25.39
C LEU A 575 -17.94 -16.82 26.13
N GLN A 576 -17.09 -16.06 25.44
CA GLN A 576 -15.92 -15.37 25.99
C GLN A 576 -16.24 -13.93 26.39
N ASN A 577 -17.22 -13.32 25.72
CA ASN A 577 -17.74 -11.99 26.03
C ASN A 577 -19.25 -12.06 26.29
N PHE A 578 -19.72 -11.39 27.34
CA PHE A 578 -21.14 -11.27 27.66
C PHE A 578 -21.43 -9.94 28.34
N ASN A 579 -22.51 -9.27 27.94
CA ASN A 579 -23.03 -8.08 28.61
C ASN A 579 -24.56 -8.01 28.46
N ALA A 580 -25.22 -7.82 29.60
CA ALA A 580 -26.67 -7.64 29.73
C ALA A 580 -27.01 -6.53 30.74
N SER A 581 -26.06 -5.60 30.99
CA SER A 581 -26.28 -4.43 31.83
C SER A 581 -27.36 -3.51 31.24
N GLN A 582 -27.81 -2.53 32.03
CA GLN A 582 -28.77 -1.50 31.59
C GLN A 582 -30.06 -2.08 30.99
N ASN A 583 -30.62 -3.08 31.68
CA ASN A 583 -31.90 -3.73 31.39
C ASN A 583 -32.77 -3.83 32.67
N ASP A 584 -33.94 -4.46 32.57
CA ASP A 584 -34.93 -4.66 33.64
C ASP A 584 -35.00 -6.13 34.15
N LEU A 585 -33.93 -6.91 33.93
CA LEU A 585 -33.83 -8.33 34.26
C LEU A 585 -33.95 -8.59 35.77
N SER A 586 -34.32 -9.83 36.10
CA SER A 586 -34.73 -10.25 37.44
C SER A 586 -34.26 -11.67 37.80
N GLY A 587 -34.44 -12.06 39.06
CA GLY A 587 -34.14 -13.42 39.51
C GLY A 587 -32.67 -13.62 39.85
N VAL A 588 -32.10 -14.78 39.49
CA VAL A 588 -30.78 -15.23 39.97
C VAL A 588 -29.83 -15.46 38.80
N VAL A 589 -28.60 -14.94 38.88
CA VAL A 589 -27.59 -15.10 37.82
C VAL A 589 -27.21 -16.59 37.63
N PRO A 590 -27.41 -17.16 36.41
CA PRO A 590 -27.04 -18.53 36.07
C PRO A 590 -25.55 -18.81 36.26
N GLU A 591 -25.21 -20.02 36.69
CA GLU A 591 -23.84 -20.41 37.02
C GLU A 591 -22.85 -20.24 35.86
N VAL A 592 -23.27 -20.63 34.65
CA VAL A 592 -22.50 -20.50 33.40
C VAL A 592 -22.07 -19.05 33.14
N LEU A 593 -22.86 -18.07 33.59
CA LEU A 593 -22.58 -16.64 33.42
C LEU A 593 -21.78 -16.02 34.58
N ARG A 594 -21.63 -16.69 35.74
CA ARG A 594 -20.90 -16.12 36.90
C ARG A 594 -19.39 -15.95 36.68
N LYS A 595 -18.87 -16.43 35.53
CA LYS A 595 -17.49 -16.16 35.07
C LYS A 595 -17.28 -14.72 34.58
N PHE A 596 -18.35 -13.99 34.25
CA PHE A 596 -18.30 -12.62 33.76
C PHE A 596 -18.28 -11.60 34.91
N PRO A 597 -17.64 -10.42 34.72
CA PRO A 597 -17.57 -9.38 35.74
C PRO A 597 -18.95 -8.82 36.08
N SER A 598 -19.11 -8.22 37.26
CA SER A 598 -20.39 -7.63 37.70
C SER A 598 -20.88 -6.49 36.79
N SER A 599 -19.98 -5.83 36.05
CA SER A 599 -20.30 -4.84 35.01
C SER A 599 -21.09 -5.42 33.84
N SER A 600 -20.98 -6.73 33.55
CA SER A 600 -21.81 -7.41 32.55
C SER A 600 -23.28 -7.55 32.95
N PHE A 601 -23.65 -7.16 34.18
CA PHE A 601 -25.01 -7.30 34.72
C PHE A 601 -25.54 -6.00 35.36
N PHE A 602 -24.68 -5.06 35.74
CA PHE A 602 -25.04 -3.82 36.42
C PHE A 602 -24.28 -2.63 35.80
N PRO A 603 -24.88 -1.42 35.68
CA PRO A 603 -26.15 -0.96 36.29
C PRO A 603 -27.42 -1.47 35.57
N GLY A 604 -28.59 -0.93 35.91
CA GLY A 604 -29.88 -1.29 35.31
C GLY A 604 -30.66 -2.35 36.10
N ASN A 605 -30.20 -3.60 36.08
CA ASN A 605 -30.98 -4.79 36.47
C ASN A 605 -31.25 -4.94 37.99
N THR A 606 -31.96 -3.99 38.59
CA THR A 606 -32.18 -3.89 40.06
C THR A 606 -32.84 -5.12 40.71
N LYS A 607 -33.51 -5.97 39.93
CA LYS A 607 -34.21 -7.18 40.39
C LYS A 607 -33.37 -8.46 40.21
N LEU A 608 -32.17 -8.35 39.63
CA LEU A 608 -31.25 -9.47 39.36
C LEU A 608 -30.27 -9.63 40.52
N HIS A 609 -30.01 -10.87 40.94
CA HIS A 609 -29.28 -11.18 42.16
C HIS A 609 -28.20 -12.24 41.93
N PHE A 610 -27.02 -12.03 42.51
CA PHE A 610 -25.98 -13.06 42.59
C PHE A 610 -26.26 -13.97 43.79
N PRO A 611 -26.35 -15.30 43.61
CA PRO A 611 -26.62 -16.23 44.70
C PRO A 611 -25.35 -16.41 45.54
N ASN A 612 -25.33 -15.79 46.72
CA ASN A 612 -24.19 -15.73 47.65
C ASN A 612 -22.91 -15.12 47.03
N GLY A 613 -22.65 -13.85 47.33
CA GLY A 613 -21.29 -13.33 47.22
C GLY A 613 -20.32 -14.08 48.16
N PRO A 614 -18.99 -13.91 48.00
CA PRO A 614 -18.02 -14.46 48.95
C PRO A 614 -18.37 -14.02 50.38
N PRO A 615 -18.14 -14.86 51.41
CA PRO A 615 -18.73 -14.71 52.74
C PRO A 615 -18.23 -13.45 53.45
N GLY A 616 -18.93 -12.33 53.26
CA GLY A 616 -18.42 -11.01 53.63
C GLY A 616 -19.39 -9.82 53.51
N SER A 617 -20.68 -10.02 53.28
CA SER A 617 -21.69 -8.94 53.38
C SER A 617 -22.97 -9.40 54.06
N ILE A 618 -23.23 -8.84 55.24
CA ILE A 618 -24.49 -9.01 55.98
C ILE A 618 -25.54 -8.04 55.44
N SER A 619 -26.81 -8.45 55.53
CA SER A 619 -27.98 -7.69 55.11
C SER A 619 -28.05 -6.25 55.64
N SER A 620 -28.40 -5.31 54.76
CA SER A 620 -28.99 -4.02 55.14
C SER A 620 -30.48 -4.02 54.76
N PRO A 621 -31.38 -3.57 55.66
CA PRO A 621 -32.81 -3.48 55.35
C PRO A 621 -33.12 -2.29 54.42
N ALA A 622 -34.35 -2.23 53.92
CA ALA A 622 -34.82 -1.14 53.05
C ALA A 622 -34.75 0.22 53.76
N GLU A 623 -34.11 1.22 53.14
CA GLU A 623 -34.16 2.61 53.58
C GLU A 623 -34.68 3.53 52.47
N SER A 624 -35.83 4.17 52.72
CA SER A 624 -36.47 5.06 51.76
C SER A 624 -35.83 6.45 51.75
N SER A 625 -35.20 6.80 50.63
CA SER A 625 -35.07 8.17 50.10
C SER A 625 -34.80 9.31 51.11
N LYS A 626 -33.55 9.42 51.60
CA LYS A 626 -33.00 10.74 52.00
C LYS A 626 -31.62 10.97 51.39
N ARG A 627 -31.50 12.00 50.56
CA ARG A 627 -30.21 12.53 50.07
C ARG A 627 -29.29 12.83 51.26
N LYS A 628 -28.11 12.23 51.30
CA LYS A 628 -26.99 12.71 52.13
C LYS A 628 -25.80 13.07 51.24
N HIS A 629 -25.15 14.16 51.59
CA HIS A 629 -24.03 14.73 50.85
C HIS A 629 -22.79 13.86 51.03
N MET A 630 -22.16 13.42 49.94
CA MET A 630 -20.95 12.60 50.02
C MET A 630 -19.80 13.42 50.59
N ASN A 631 -19.22 12.97 51.72
CA ASN A 631 -18.19 13.71 52.46
C ASN A 631 -17.04 14.14 51.55
N THR A 632 -16.66 15.42 51.65
CA THR A 632 -15.69 16.09 50.77
C THR A 632 -14.37 15.34 50.64
N ILE A 633 -13.93 14.68 51.71
CA ILE A 633 -12.70 13.86 51.75
C ILE A 633 -12.73 12.74 50.70
N VAL A 634 -13.87 12.07 50.48
CA VAL A 634 -13.97 10.99 49.48
C VAL A 634 -13.89 11.54 48.05
N LYS A 635 -14.49 12.70 47.80
CA LYS A 635 -14.31 13.41 46.52
C LYS A 635 -12.86 13.82 46.31
N VAL A 636 -12.20 14.36 47.34
CA VAL A 636 -10.78 14.73 47.27
C VAL A 636 -9.90 13.51 47.03
N ILE A 637 -10.15 12.36 47.68
CA ILE A 637 -9.40 11.12 47.43
C ILE A 637 -9.58 10.64 45.99
N ILE A 638 -10.82 10.58 45.48
CA ILE A 638 -11.08 10.16 44.08
C ILE A 638 -10.41 11.14 43.10
N ILE A 639 -10.53 12.46 43.32
CA ILE A 639 -9.89 13.47 42.47
C ILE A 639 -8.37 13.34 42.54
N VAL A 640 -7.76 13.14 43.72
CA VAL A 640 -6.32 12.92 43.88
C VAL A 640 -5.88 11.62 43.20
N SER A 641 -6.63 10.52 43.33
CA SER A 641 -6.33 9.27 42.62
C SER A 641 -6.43 9.41 41.10
N CYS A 642 -7.45 10.11 40.59
CA CYS A 642 -7.58 10.40 39.16
C CYS A 642 -6.48 11.35 38.66
N VAL A 643 -6.11 12.37 39.46
CA VAL A 643 -4.99 13.28 39.15
C VAL A 643 -3.66 12.54 39.18
N VAL A 644 -3.42 11.64 40.14
CA VAL A 644 -2.21 10.80 40.19
C VAL A 644 -2.16 9.81 39.04
N ALA A 645 -3.29 9.16 38.68
CA ALA A 645 -3.36 8.30 37.51
C ALA A 645 -3.11 9.09 36.21
N LEU A 646 -3.68 10.28 36.07
CA LEU A 646 -3.41 11.19 34.97
C LEU A 646 -1.94 11.64 34.96
N PHE A 647 -1.34 11.89 36.12
CA PHE A 647 0.08 12.26 36.24
C PHE A 647 1.00 11.09 35.87
N ILE A 648 0.63 9.85 36.21
CA ILE A 648 1.33 8.63 35.79
C ILE A 648 1.18 8.41 34.28
N LEU A 649 -0.01 8.64 33.71
CA LEU A 649 -0.23 8.58 32.25
C LEU A 649 0.51 9.69 31.51
N ILE A 650 0.59 10.90 32.06
CA ILE A 650 1.40 12.00 31.53
C ILE A 650 2.88 11.67 31.65
N LEU A 651 3.35 11.11 32.78
CA LEU A 651 4.74 10.67 32.93
C LEU A 651 5.08 9.49 32.00
N LEU A 652 4.14 8.57 31.72
CA LEU A 652 4.31 7.51 30.73
C LEU A 652 4.33 8.08 29.31
N ALA A 653 3.43 9.02 28.97
CA ALA A 653 3.44 9.70 27.69
C ALA A 653 4.74 10.51 27.49
N VAL A 654 5.20 11.22 28.52
CA VAL A 654 6.48 11.95 28.55
C VAL A 654 7.66 10.97 28.51
N PHE A 655 7.59 9.79 29.12
CA PHE A 655 8.66 8.78 29.05
C PHE A 655 8.72 8.10 27.68
N ILE A 656 7.58 7.81 27.05
CA ILE A 656 7.49 7.31 25.67
C ILE A 656 7.96 8.40 24.68
N HIS A 657 7.59 9.67 24.91
CA HIS A 657 8.06 10.81 24.14
C HIS A 657 9.56 11.06 24.36
N TYR A 658 10.08 10.88 25.58
CA TYR A 658 11.50 10.94 25.92
C TYR A 658 12.29 9.79 25.30
N ILE A 659 11.74 8.58 25.20
CA ILE A 659 12.35 7.46 24.45
C ILE A 659 12.33 7.72 22.94
N ARG A 660 11.31 8.41 22.42
CA ARG A 660 11.28 8.89 21.02
C ARG A 660 12.33 9.99 20.79
N ILE A 661 12.50 10.92 21.73
CA ILE A 661 13.47 12.03 21.66
C ILE A 661 14.91 11.57 21.92
N SER A 662 15.16 10.62 22.84
CA SER A 662 16.50 10.07 23.11
C SER A 662 16.97 9.09 22.03
N ARG A 663 16.17 8.89 20.98
CA ARG A 663 16.55 8.23 19.72
C ARG A 663 16.81 9.25 18.60
N SER A 664 16.82 10.55 18.93
CA SER A 664 17.23 11.65 18.04
C SER A 664 18.52 12.30 18.56
N PRO A 665 19.46 12.70 17.69
CA PRO A 665 20.54 13.62 18.07
C PRO A 665 19.96 14.99 18.50
N PRO A 666 20.62 15.71 19.43
CA PRO A 666 20.04 16.92 20.01
C PRO A 666 20.38 18.21 19.25
N GLU A 667 19.39 19.09 19.08
CA GLU A 667 19.61 20.54 18.95
C GLU A 667 18.76 21.31 19.98
N TYR A 668 19.12 22.58 20.19
CA TYR A 668 18.81 23.32 21.42
C TYR A 668 17.37 23.85 21.48
N GLU A 669 16.70 23.64 22.61
CA GLU A 669 15.51 24.42 22.96
C GLU A 669 15.87 25.89 23.24
N THR A 670 14.92 26.80 22.98
CA THR A 670 14.46 27.71 24.05
C THR A 670 13.07 28.25 23.73
N SER A 671 12.12 28.14 24.67
CA SER A 671 10.88 28.91 24.60
C SER A 671 10.37 29.32 25.99
N LYS A 672 10.14 30.63 26.17
CA LYS A 672 8.86 31.25 26.60
C LYS A 672 9.07 32.65 27.16
N ASP A 673 8.31 33.61 26.61
CA ASP A 673 7.99 34.87 27.26
C ASP A 673 7.03 34.67 28.45
N ILE A 674 7.04 35.62 29.39
CA ILE A 674 5.90 36.54 29.61
C ILE A 674 6.24 37.61 30.68
N HIS A 675 6.03 38.87 30.29
CA HIS A 675 5.90 40.10 31.10
C HIS A 675 6.97 40.48 32.15
N ARG A 676 7.75 41.53 31.84
CA ARG A 676 7.79 42.81 32.61
C ARG A 676 8.61 43.92 31.92
N HIS A 677 8.18 45.18 32.06
CA HIS A 677 9.01 46.39 31.91
C HIS A 677 9.99 46.54 33.11
N PRO A 678 11.05 47.39 33.08
CA PRO A 678 11.40 48.43 32.09
C PRO A 678 12.87 48.38 31.58
N GLN A 679 13.35 49.48 30.97
CA GLN A 679 14.76 49.74 30.59
C GLN A 679 15.68 50.03 31.82
N PRO A 680 16.93 50.52 31.64
CA PRO A 680 18.18 49.79 31.44
C PRO A 680 19.16 50.04 32.61
N ILE A 681 20.46 49.66 32.51
CA ILE A 681 21.66 50.38 33.07
C ILE A 681 22.93 49.48 33.08
N ILE A 682 24.07 50.02 32.57
CA ILE A 682 25.51 49.89 32.99
C ILE A 682 26.05 48.46 33.35
N SER A 683 27.24 47.99 32.94
CA SER A 683 28.47 48.60 32.37
C SER A 683 29.26 47.62 31.50
N ALA A 684 29.97 48.13 30.49
CA ALA A 684 31.19 47.50 29.97
C ALA A 684 32.44 48.08 30.66
N PRO A 685 33.61 47.42 30.54
CA PRO A 685 34.81 48.18 30.22
C PRO A 685 35.78 47.51 29.22
N VAL A 686 36.28 48.30 28.25
CA VAL A 686 37.72 48.41 27.86
C VAL A 686 38.36 47.15 27.23
N ARG A 687 38.98 47.11 26.03
CA ARG A 687 39.55 48.07 25.03
C ARG A 687 39.86 47.22 23.75
N THR A 688 40.10 47.65 22.51
CA THR A 688 39.93 48.85 21.62
C THR A 688 40.21 48.34 20.17
N THR A 689 40.32 49.06 19.04
CA THR A 689 40.59 50.48 18.67
C THR A 689 39.81 50.88 17.41
N ASP A 690 39.61 52.20 17.28
CA ASP A 690 39.60 53.07 16.07
C ASP A 690 38.96 52.60 14.73
N GLY A 691 38.10 53.40 14.07
CA GLY A 691 37.52 54.69 14.52
C GLY A 691 36.82 55.53 13.42
N GLY A 692 35.86 56.37 13.84
CA GLY A 692 35.22 57.47 13.07
C GLY A 692 34.12 57.06 12.06
N GLY A 693 32.97 57.74 11.93
CA GLY A 693 32.32 58.84 12.67
C GLY A 693 30.79 58.87 12.35
N ALA A 694 29.90 59.28 13.26
CA ALA A 694 29.43 60.67 13.51
C ALA A 694 28.63 61.29 12.32
N LEU A 695 27.39 61.80 12.40
CA LEU A 695 26.38 62.08 13.48
C LEU A 695 24.95 61.88 12.88
N VAL A 696 23.91 61.39 13.59
CA VAL A 696 22.98 62.06 14.55
C VAL A 696 22.29 63.32 13.95
N VAL A 697 20.94 63.40 13.85
CA VAL A 697 19.96 63.92 14.86
C VAL A 697 18.52 63.40 14.59
N SER A 698 17.64 63.36 15.62
CA SER A 698 16.19 63.04 15.58
C SER A 698 15.49 63.66 16.83
N ALA A 699 14.15 63.64 17.05
CA ALA A 699 13.03 63.00 16.34
C ALA A 699 11.73 63.88 16.26
N GLU A 700 10.65 63.48 16.93
CA GLU A 700 9.40 64.23 17.29
C GLU A 700 8.37 64.66 16.19
N ASP A 701 7.03 64.65 16.39
CA ASP A 701 6.16 63.88 17.32
C ASP A 701 4.62 64.00 16.97
N LEU A 702 3.77 63.22 17.67
CA LEU A 702 2.34 63.46 18.05
C LEU A 702 1.15 63.60 17.03
N VAL A 703 0.21 62.61 17.11
CA VAL A 703 -1.24 62.74 17.47
C VAL A 703 -2.32 63.37 16.53
N THR A 704 -3.12 62.47 15.91
CA THR A 704 -4.60 62.46 15.67
C THR A 704 -5.40 63.50 14.82
N SER A 705 -6.14 62.93 13.84
CA SER A 705 -7.59 63.11 13.53
C SER A 705 -8.12 64.11 12.46
N ARG A 706 -8.93 63.55 11.54
CA ARG A 706 -10.10 64.08 10.79
C ARG A 706 -10.18 65.58 10.38
N LYS A 707 -10.25 65.87 9.07
CA LYS A 707 -11.51 66.25 8.33
C LYS A 707 -11.32 66.41 6.80
N GLU A 708 -12.42 66.70 6.09
CA GLU A 708 -12.58 66.72 4.62
C GLU A 708 -12.61 68.14 3.99
N SER A 709 -12.22 68.25 2.70
CA SER A 709 -12.73 69.20 1.66
C SER A 709 -12.54 70.73 1.89
N PRO A 710 -12.70 71.67 0.90
CA PRO A 710 -13.41 71.68 -0.42
C PRO A 710 -12.47 71.63 -1.66
N SER A 711 -12.86 71.41 -2.94
CA SER A 711 -13.78 72.10 -3.90
C SER A 711 -13.42 73.58 -4.20
N GLU A 712 -13.64 74.21 -5.36
CA GLU A 712 -14.66 74.18 -6.46
C GLU A 712 -14.04 74.69 -7.81
N ILE A 713 -14.61 74.78 -9.05
CA ILE A 713 -15.73 74.26 -9.91
C ILE A 713 -15.42 74.73 -11.40
N ILE A 714 -16.32 74.56 -12.38
CA ILE A 714 -16.41 75.16 -13.76
C ILE A 714 -15.81 74.31 -14.92
N SER A 715 -16.54 73.89 -15.99
CA SER A 715 -18.00 73.80 -16.26
C SER A 715 -18.34 72.94 -17.53
N SER A 716 -19.60 72.49 -17.67
CA SER A 716 -20.41 72.24 -18.91
C SER A 716 -19.86 71.31 -20.04
N ASP A 717 -20.56 70.26 -20.52
CA ASP A 717 -21.84 70.21 -21.31
C ASP A 717 -21.73 70.81 -22.74
N GLU A 718 -22.30 70.28 -23.85
CA GLU A 718 -23.23 69.15 -24.11
C GLU A 718 -23.24 68.70 -25.62
N LYS A 719 -23.98 67.61 -25.95
CA LYS A 719 -24.66 67.26 -27.25
C LYS A 719 -23.93 66.93 -28.59
N MET A 720 -24.23 65.72 -29.09
CA MET A 720 -24.67 65.31 -30.47
C MET A 720 -23.89 65.70 -31.75
N ALA A 721 -23.49 64.70 -32.58
CA ALA A 721 -24.17 64.32 -33.86
C ALA A 721 -23.30 63.56 -34.91
N ALA A 722 -23.92 62.53 -35.54
CA ALA A 722 -23.85 62.09 -36.95
C ALA A 722 -22.53 61.76 -37.72
N VAL A 723 -22.34 60.45 -38.00
CA VAL A 723 -22.29 59.78 -39.33
C VAL A 723 -21.22 60.17 -40.40
N THR A 724 -20.47 59.13 -40.85
CA THR A 724 -19.57 59.03 -42.05
C THR A 724 -18.32 59.93 -42.12
N GLY A 725 -17.19 59.51 -42.73
CA GLY A 725 -16.85 58.20 -43.33
C GLY A 725 -15.53 58.22 -44.14
N PHE A 726 -15.24 57.12 -44.85
CA PHE A 726 -14.19 56.91 -45.86
C PHE A 726 -12.69 56.82 -45.47
N SER A 727 -12.10 55.67 -45.83
CA SER A 727 -10.69 55.45 -46.20
C SER A 727 -10.50 55.76 -47.71
N PRO A 728 -9.30 55.78 -48.36
CA PRO A 728 -8.48 54.56 -48.53
C PRO A 728 -6.95 54.67 -48.83
N SER A 729 -6.22 53.57 -48.52
CA SER A 729 -5.14 52.92 -49.32
C SER A 729 -3.80 53.62 -49.67
N LYS A 730 -2.68 52.87 -49.53
CA LYS A 730 -1.93 52.30 -50.69
C LYS A 730 -0.88 51.22 -50.33
N GLN A 731 -0.37 50.58 -51.39
CA GLN A 731 0.62 49.49 -51.49
C GLN A 731 2.08 50.04 -51.48
N SER A 732 3.22 49.31 -51.45
CA SER A 732 3.62 47.88 -51.31
C SER A 732 5.15 47.76 -51.10
N HIS A 733 5.67 46.54 -50.86
CA HIS A 733 6.95 45.93 -51.32
C HIS A 733 7.78 45.17 -50.24
N PHE A 734 8.62 44.23 -50.72
CA PHE A 734 9.46 43.30 -49.95
C PHE A 734 10.91 43.80 -49.85
N SER A 735 11.62 43.47 -48.75
CA SER A 735 12.98 42.91 -48.82
C SER A 735 13.54 42.34 -47.50
N TRP A 736 14.12 41.13 -47.61
CA TRP A 736 15.27 40.56 -46.90
C TRP A 736 15.34 40.40 -45.36
N SER A 737 16.51 39.91 -44.92
CA SER A 737 16.89 39.31 -43.62
C SER A 737 18.44 39.31 -43.54
N PRO A 738 19.09 38.58 -42.61
CA PRO A 738 19.08 38.71 -41.14
C PRO A 738 20.48 39.11 -40.61
N GLU A 739 20.60 39.65 -39.39
CA GLU A 739 21.92 39.76 -38.75
C GLU A 739 21.89 39.75 -37.21
N SER A 740 23.00 39.28 -36.65
CA SER A 740 23.56 39.48 -35.29
C SER A 740 22.63 39.69 -34.10
N GLY A 741 22.70 38.77 -33.13
CA GLY A 741 22.19 39.01 -31.77
C GLY A 741 23.25 39.64 -30.87
N ASP A 742 22.78 40.25 -29.78
CA ASP A 742 23.60 40.60 -28.61
C ASP A 742 22.87 40.11 -27.34
N SER A 743 23.64 39.69 -26.34
CA SER A 743 23.12 39.12 -25.09
C SER A 743 23.16 40.11 -23.94
N LEU A 744 22.16 40.10 -23.04
CA LEU A 744 22.39 39.97 -21.59
C LEU A 744 21.10 39.99 -20.74
N SER A 745 21.26 39.54 -19.49
CA SER A 745 20.40 39.75 -18.31
C SER A 745 18.89 39.53 -18.45
N GLY A 746 18.38 38.47 -17.83
CA GLY A 746 16.96 38.40 -17.46
C GLY A 746 16.73 38.95 -16.05
N GLU A 747 15.63 39.67 -15.86
CA GLU A 747 14.87 39.72 -14.61
C GLU A 747 13.47 40.30 -14.90
N ASN A 748 12.48 39.96 -14.07
CA ASN A 748 11.14 40.58 -14.01
C ASN A 748 10.36 40.77 -15.33
N LEU A 749 9.56 39.76 -15.71
CA LEU A 749 8.28 39.99 -16.39
C LEU A 749 7.13 39.41 -15.55
N ALA A 750 6.14 40.25 -15.27
CA ALA A 750 5.05 39.94 -14.35
C ALA A 750 4.02 38.96 -14.93
N ARG A 751 3.14 38.44 -14.05
CA ARG A 751 1.87 37.82 -14.45
C ARG A 751 1.07 38.81 -15.32
N LEU A 752 1.13 38.61 -16.63
CA LEU A 752 0.31 39.32 -17.60
C LEU A 752 -1.11 38.74 -17.54
N ASP A 753 -2.02 39.43 -16.84
CA ASP A 753 -3.43 39.06 -16.71
C ASP A 753 -4.20 39.34 -18.02
N THR A 754 -3.90 38.55 -19.07
CA THR A 754 -4.43 38.72 -20.43
C THR A 754 -5.87 38.23 -20.54
N ARG A 755 -6.81 39.02 -20.01
CA ARG A 755 -8.24 38.82 -20.20
C ARG A 755 -8.61 39.13 -21.66
N SER A 756 -9.15 38.15 -22.38
CA SER A 756 -9.72 38.41 -23.70
C SER A 756 -10.98 39.28 -23.55
N PRO A 757 -11.10 40.43 -24.24
CA PRO A 757 -12.31 41.26 -24.16
C PRO A 757 -13.54 40.58 -24.77
N ASP A 758 -13.31 39.72 -25.76
CA ASP A 758 -14.36 39.12 -26.58
C ASP A 758 -14.86 37.80 -25.99
N ARG A 759 -16.16 37.77 -25.64
CA ARG A 759 -16.90 36.53 -25.40
C ARG A 759 -16.91 35.68 -26.66
N LEU A 760 -16.64 34.39 -26.53
CA LEU A 760 -16.74 33.42 -27.63
C LEU A 760 -18.22 33.08 -27.91
N VAL A 761 -18.90 33.89 -28.74
CA VAL A 761 -20.35 33.77 -29.05
C VAL A 761 -20.68 32.66 -30.07
N GLY A 762 -19.74 31.74 -30.32
CA GLY A 762 -19.85 30.66 -31.27
C GLY A 762 -20.21 29.31 -30.66
N GLU A 763 -20.38 28.32 -31.53
CA GLU A 763 -20.60 26.94 -31.09
C GLU A 763 -19.26 26.23 -30.86
N LEU A 764 -19.10 25.64 -29.68
CA LEU A 764 -18.05 24.67 -29.38
C LEU A 764 -18.56 23.26 -29.68
N HIS A 765 -17.77 22.47 -30.40
CA HIS A 765 -18.11 21.12 -30.84
C HIS A 765 -17.07 20.14 -30.31
N PHE A 766 -17.48 19.26 -29.41
CA PHE A 766 -16.66 18.14 -28.97
C PHE A 766 -16.65 17.02 -30.02
N LEU A 767 -15.56 16.27 -30.04
CA LEU A 767 -15.34 15.11 -30.91
C LEU A 767 -15.18 13.81 -30.11
N ASP A 768 -15.21 13.93 -28.79
CA ASP A 768 -15.05 12.90 -27.77
C ASP A 768 -15.81 13.38 -26.53
N ASP A 769 -16.57 12.48 -25.88
CA ASP A 769 -17.49 12.81 -24.78
C ASP A 769 -16.77 12.99 -23.42
N THR A 770 -15.45 12.79 -23.37
CA THR A 770 -14.63 12.91 -22.13
C THR A 770 -14.47 14.34 -21.62
N ILE A 771 -14.82 15.36 -22.40
CA ILE A 771 -14.68 16.78 -22.04
C ILE A 771 -15.98 17.52 -22.34
N THR A 772 -16.52 18.19 -21.32
CA THR A 772 -17.59 19.17 -21.44
C THR A 772 -17.14 20.49 -20.83
N LEU A 773 -17.17 21.57 -21.61
CA LEU A 773 -16.92 22.93 -21.14
C LEU A 773 -17.72 23.94 -21.99
N THR A 774 -18.01 25.13 -21.46
CA THR A 774 -18.72 26.19 -22.21
C THR A 774 -17.76 27.10 -23.00
N PRO A 775 -18.22 27.74 -24.08
CA PRO A 775 -17.45 28.80 -24.75
C PRO A 775 -17.03 29.92 -23.78
N GLU A 776 -17.87 30.21 -22.79
CA GLU A 776 -17.59 31.13 -21.68
C GLU A 776 -16.40 30.67 -20.82
N GLU A 777 -16.37 29.41 -20.35
CA GLU A 777 -15.22 28.85 -19.63
C GLU A 777 -13.94 28.90 -20.46
N LEU A 778 -14.01 28.51 -21.75
CA LEU A 778 -12.86 28.57 -22.66
C LEU A 778 -12.34 30.00 -22.85
N SER A 779 -13.22 31.01 -22.82
CA SER A 779 -12.86 32.43 -22.95
C SER A 779 -12.27 33.04 -21.67
N ARG A 780 -12.50 32.42 -20.50
CA ARG A 780 -11.99 32.85 -19.19
C ARG A 780 -10.70 32.14 -18.79
N ALA A 781 -10.47 30.94 -19.31
CA ALA A 781 -9.32 30.10 -19.00
C ALA A 781 -7.99 30.85 -19.19
N PRO A 782 -7.13 30.97 -18.15
CA PRO A 782 -5.79 31.54 -18.28
C PRO A 782 -5.00 30.89 -19.41
N ALA A 783 -4.49 31.71 -20.34
CA ALA A 783 -3.96 31.27 -21.62
C ALA A 783 -2.51 31.75 -21.87
N GLU A 784 -1.56 30.80 -21.89
CA GLU A 784 -0.14 31.05 -22.16
C GLU A 784 0.19 30.82 -23.65
N VAL A 785 0.97 31.69 -24.29
CA VAL A 785 1.30 31.57 -25.73
C VAL A 785 2.41 30.53 -25.95
N LEU A 786 2.05 29.36 -26.50
CA LEU A 786 3.00 28.28 -26.82
C LEU A 786 3.78 28.51 -28.11
N GLY A 787 3.28 29.34 -29.03
CA GLY A 787 3.99 29.68 -30.26
C GLY A 787 3.10 30.06 -31.44
N ARG A 788 3.70 30.66 -32.46
CA ARG A 788 3.03 31.15 -33.67
C ARG A 788 3.48 30.36 -34.90
N SER A 789 2.54 30.04 -35.79
CA SER A 789 2.79 29.32 -37.04
C SER A 789 2.11 30.04 -38.22
N SER A 790 2.49 29.69 -39.46
CA SER A 790 1.79 30.15 -40.68
C SER A 790 0.27 29.90 -40.62
N HIS A 791 -0.14 28.81 -39.96
CA HIS A 791 -1.52 28.39 -39.78
C HIS A 791 -2.23 28.98 -38.55
N GLY A 792 -1.56 29.81 -37.74
CA GLY A 792 -2.13 30.43 -36.52
C GLY A 792 -1.32 30.20 -35.24
N THR A 793 -1.85 30.68 -34.11
CA THR A 793 -1.20 30.71 -32.78
C THR A 793 -1.68 29.55 -31.91
N SER A 794 -0.77 28.90 -31.18
CA SER A 794 -1.11 27.90 -30.15
C SER A 794 -1.03 28.53 -28.76
N TYR A 795 -1.99 28.20 -27.91
CA TYR A 795 -2.06 28.58 -26.51
C TYR A 795 -2.20 27.33 -25.63
N LYS A 796 -1.73 27.41 -24.39
CA LYS A 796 -2.02 26.48 -23.29
C LYS A 796 -3.08 27.16 -22.42
N ALA A 797 -4.30 26.64 -22.46
CA ALA A 797 -5.40 27.09 -21.62
C ALA A 797 -5.47 26.19 -20.38
N THR A 798 -5.66 26.80 -19.21
CA THR A 798 -5.91 26.08 -17.94
C THR A 798 -7.36 26.30 -17.54
N LEU A 799 -8.16 25.24 -17.44
CA LEU A 799 -9.56 25.35 -17.01
C LEU A 799 -9.67 25.39 -15.48
N GLU A 800 -10.81 25.87 -14.97
CA GLU A 800 -11.09 25.96 -13.53
C GLU A 800 -11.12 24.58 -12.82
N ASN A 801 -11.36 23.49 -13.58
CA ASN A 801 -11.28 22.10 -13.10
C ASN A 801 -9.87 21.48 -13.19
N GLY A 802 -8.83 22.29 -13.43
CA GLY A 802 -7.43 21.84 -13.55
C GLY A 802 -7.05 21.22 -14.90
N LEU A 803 -7.99 21.05 -15.84
CA LEU A 803 -7.69 20.47 -17.14
C LEU A 803 -6.83 21.43 -17.99
N LEU A 804 -5.69 20.92 -18.47
CA LEU A 804 -4.79 21.64 -19.37
C LEU A 804 -5.10 21.28 -20.84
N LEU A 805 -5.45 22.29 -21.64
CA LEU A 805 -5.77 22.13 -23.05
C LEU A 805 -4.85 22.95 -23.95
N ARG A 806 -4.49 22.37 -25.09
CA ARG A 806 -3.88 23.13 -26.18
C ARG A 806 -4.98 23.69 -27.07
N VAL A 807 -5.12 25.02 -27.07
CA VAL A 807 -6.04 25.74 -27.93
C VAL A 807 -5.25 26.37 -29.09
N LYS A 808 -5.45 25.89 -30.31
CA LYS A 808 -4.85 26.50 -31.51
C LYS A 808 -5.86 27.41 -32.21
N TRP A 809 -5.61 28.71 -32.14
CA TRP A 809 -6.32 29.75 -32.86
C TRP A 809 -5.82 29.82 -34.30
N LEU A 810 -6.69 29.52 -35.27
CA LEU A 810 -6.32 29.47 -36.69
C LEU A 810 -6.22 30.86 -37.30
N ARG A 811 -5.32 31.02 -38.28
CA ARG A 811 -5.26 32.23 -39.11
C ARG A 811 -6.45 32.28 -40.09
N GLU A 812 -6.91 33.48 -40.42
CA GLU A 812 -7.88 33.70 -41.49
C GLU A 812 -7.47 32.98 -42.79
N GLY A 813 -8.46 32.44 -43.52
CA GLY A 813 -8.23 31.73 -44.78
C GLY A 813 -7.67 30.30 -44.63
N VAL A 814 -7.32 29.84 -43.43
CA VAL A 814 -6.96 28.42 -43.19
C VAL A 814 -8.20 27.53 -43.23
N ALA A 815 -9.27 27.91 -42.50
CA ALA A 815 -10.53 27.16 -42.45
C ALA A 815 -11.62 27.86 -43.28
N LYS A 816 -11.70 27.55 -44.59
CA LYS A 816 -12.59 28.26 -45.54
C LYS A 816 -14.04 27.75 -45.60
N GLN A 817 -14.29 26.46 -45.36
CA GLN A 817 -15.62 25.86 -45.45
C GLN A 817 -15.96 25.01 -44.22
N ARG A 818 -17.08 25.32 -43.55
CA ARG A 818 -17.52 24.57 -42.36
C ARG A 818 -17.72 23.07 -42.63
N LYS A 819 -18.34 22.72 -43.77
CA LYS A 819 -18.60 21.31 -44.14
C LYS A 819 -17.33 20.48 -44.35
N GLU A 820 -16.30 21.09 -44.93
CA GLU A 820 -15.01 20.41 -45.19
C GLU A 820 -14.20 20.31 -43.89
N PHE A 821 -14.09 21.41 -43.15
CA PHE A 821 -13.41 21.46 -41.85
C PHE A 821 -13.97 20.43 -40.86
N VAL A 822 -15.30 20.32 -40.74
CA VAL A 822 -15.94 19.32 -39.85
C VAL A 822 -15.73 17.89 -40.34
N LYS A 823 -15.67 17.66 -41.67
CA LYS A 823 -15.35 16.35 -42.24
C LYS A 823 -13.88 15.96 -42.00
N GLU A 824 -12.99 16.95 -41.90
CA GLU A 824 -11.57 16.76 -41.64
C GLU A 824 -11.28 16.58 -40.15
N THR A 825 -11.80 17.43 -39.26
CA THR A 825 -11.64 17.24 -37.80
C THR A 825 -12.23 15.92 -37.31
N LYS A 826 -13.37 15.47 -37.86
CA LYS A 826 -13.93 14.13 -37.58
C LYS A 826 -13.09 12.97 -38.12
N LYS A 827 -12.22 13.18 -39.12
CA LYS A 827 -11.23 12.17 -39.50
C LYS A 827 -10.07 12.14 -38.49
N PHE A 828 -9.54 13.30 -38.11
CA PHE A 828 -8.42 13.41 -37.18
C PHE A 828 -8.77 12.90 -35.78
N ALA A 829 -10.00 13.11 -35.28
CA ALA A 829 -10.47 12.53 -34.02
C ALA A 829 -10.46 10.99 -34.00
N ASN A 830 -10.60 10.35 -35.17
CA ASN A 830 -10.58 8.89 -35.28
C ASN A 830 -9.15 8.32 -35.43
N ILE A 831 -8.10 9.16 -35.47
CA ILE A 831 -6.71 8.69 -35.53
C ILE A 831 -6.23 8.38 -34.11
N ARG A 832 -6.26 7.10 -33.74
CA ARG A 832 -5.62 6.58 -32.53
C ARG A 832 -4.21 6.09 -32.86
N HIS A 833 -3.19 6.81 -32.37
CA HIS A 833 -1.78 6.46 -32.55
C HIS A 833 -0.95 7.15 -31.44
N PRO A 834 0.01 6.48 -30.78
CA PRO A 834 0.69 7.03 -29.59
C PRO A 834 1.39 8.37 -29.88
N ASN A 835 2.03 8.52 -31.04
CA ASN A 835 2.73 9.75 -31.42
C ASN A 835 1.82 10.84 -32.03
N VAL A 836 0.49 10.78 -31.83
CA VAL A 836 -0.47 11.74 -32.38
C VAL A 836 -1.39 12.27 -31.27
N VAL A 837 -1.34 13.58 -31.02
CA VAL A 837 -2.17 14.23 -29.99
C VAL A 837 -3.65 14.15 -30.36
N GLY A 838 -4.46 13.60 -29.46
CA GLY A 838 -5.90 13.45 -29.63
C GLY A 838 -6.61 14.80 -29.83
N LEU A 839 -7.51 14.86 -30.82
CA LEU A 839 -8.31 16.05 -31.08
C LEU A 839 -9.64 15.98 -30.31
N ARG A 840 -9.75 16.76 -29.23
CA ARG A 840 -10.92 16.78 -28.34
C ARG A 840 -12.10 17.58 -28.88
N GLY A 841 -11.84 18.63 -29.68
CA GLY A 841 -12.91 19.44 -30.25
C GLY A 841 -12.46 20.59 -31.16
N TYR A 842 -13.44 21.38 -31.63
CA TYR A 842 -13.21 22.64 -32.34
C TYR A 842 -14.27 23.67 -31.98
N TYR A 843 -13.90 24.96 -31.98
CA TYR A 843 -14.83 26.08 -31.86
C TYR A 843 -15.05 26.73 -33.22
N TRP A 844 -16.31 26.99 -33.56
CA TRP A 844 -16.72 27.66 -34.78
C TRP A 844 -17.49 28.95 -34.46
N GLY A 845 -16.75 30.06 -34.29
CA GLY A 845 -17.33 31.38 -34.08
C GLY A 845 -17.99 32.01 -35.32
N PRO A 846 -18.74 33.11 -35.14
CA PRO A 846 -19.39 33.85 -36.22
C PRO A 846 -18.41 34.45 -37.24
N THR A 847 -17.25 34.98 -36.83
CA THR A 847 -16.29 35.61 -37.77
C THR A 847 -15.34 34.60 -38.42
N GLN A 848 -14.68 34.96 -39.53
CA GLN A 848 -13.66 34.08 -40.16
C GLN A 848 -12.39 33.92 -39.29
N HIS A 849 -12.14 34.86 -38.38
CA HIS A 849 -10.96 34.85 -37.49
C HIS A 849 -11.16 33.93 -36.27
N GLU A 850 -12.39 33.68 -35.86
CA GLU A 850 -12.76 32.89 -34.68
C GLU A 850 -12.86 31.38 -34.99
N LYS A 851 -11.71 30.71 -35.17
CA LYS A 851 -11.66 29.28 -35.46
C LYS A 851 -10.61 28.64 -34.56
N LEU A 852 -11.04 27.82 -33.59
CA LEU A 852 -10.13 27.16 -32.65
C LEU A 852 -10.15 25.64 -32.84
N ILE A 853 -8.99 25.03 -32.64
CA ILE A 853 -8.79 23.58 -32.55
C ILE A 853 -8.37 23.27 -31.11
N LEU A 854 -9.06 22.34 -30.45
CA LEU A 854 -8.80 21.94 -29.06
C LEU A 854 -8.22 20.52 -29.05
N SER A 855 -6.98 20.38 -28.60
CA SER A 855 -6.32 19.10 -28.33
C SER A 855 -5.82 19.05 -26.89
N ASP A 856 -5.36 17.88 -26.46
CA ASP A 856 -4.63 17.77 -25.20
C ASP A 856 -3.37 18.65 -25.21
N TYR A 857 -2.96 19.12 -24.03
CA TYR A 857 -1.70 19.80 -23.82
C TYR A 857 -0.60 18.80 -23.43
N ILE A 858 0.56 18.90 -24.08
CA ILE A 858 1.76 18.13 -23.72
C ILE A 858 2.74 19.08 -23.02
N SER A 859 3.21 18.66 -21.84
CA SER A 859 4.04 19.45 -20.92
C SER A 859 5.50 19.61 -21.38
N LEU A 860 6.01 18.71 -22.23
CA LEU A 860 7.42 18.63 -22.68
C LEU A 860 7.87 19.73 -23.66
N GLY A 861 7.24 20.91 -23.63
CA GLY A 861 7.63 22.05 -24.45
C GLY A 861 7.31 21.89 -25.94
N SER A 862 8.24 22.30 -26.82
CA SER A 862 8.06 22.23 -28.27
C SER A 862 9.32 21.77 -28.98
N LEU A 863 9.18 21.16 -30.16
CA LEU A 863 10.32 20.79 -31.02
C LEU A 863 11.19 22.01 -31.38
N ALA A 864 10.63 23.21 -31.48
CA ALA A 864 11.41 24.44 -31.68
C ALA A 864 12.21 24.83 -30.43
N SER A 865 11.69 24.56 -29.23
CA SER A 865 12.41 24.73 -27.96
C SER A 865 13.57 23.73 -27.83
N PHE A 866 13.40 22.51 -28.32
CA PHE A 866 14.45 21.48 -28.37
C PHE A 866 15.53 21.78 -29.43
N LEU A 867 15.15 22.25 -30.62
CA LEU A 867 16.08 22.53 -31.73
C LEU A 867 16.78 23.89 -31.66
N TYR A 868 16.19 24.88 -30.96
CA TYR A 868 16.69 26.27 -30.96
C TYR A 868 16.77 26.91 -29.55
N GLY A 869 16.45 26.18 -28.48
CA GLY A 869 16.76 26.60 -27.12
C GLY A 869 18.22 26.35 -26.78
N ASN A 870 18.84 27.26 -26.02
CA ASN A 870 20.21 27.07 -25.51
C ASN A 870 20.25 26.03 -24.37
N MET A 871 20.09 24.75 -24.71
CA MET A 871 20.60 23.66 -23.87
C MET A 871 22.06 23.38 -24.26
N SER A 872 22.99 24.02 -23.53
CA SER A 872 24.43 23.90 -23.77
C SER A 872 25.04 22.60 -23.21
N THR A 873 24.37 21.45 -23.43
CA THR A 873 24.93 20.13 -23.11
C THR A 873 24.48 19.06 -24.11
N PHE A 874 25.45 18.22 -24.47
CA PHE A 874 25.45 17.09 -25.41
C PHE A 874 24.40 15.99 -25.11
N LEU A 875 24.11 15.04 -26.01
CA LEU A 875 24.75 14.66 -27.29
C LEU A 875 23.69 14.14 -28.31
N LEU A 876 24.10 13.94 -29.57
CA LEU A 876 23.31 13.18 -30.57
C LEU A 876 23.43 11.66 -30.36
N ILE A 877 22.36 10.96 -30.80
CA ILE A 877 22.26 9.54 -31.25
C ILE A 877 23.49 8.65 -30.97
#